data_AF-A0A9W6Z9Z0-F1
#
_entry.id   AF-A0A9W6Z9Z0-F1
#
_cell.length_a   1.000
_cell.length_b   1.000
_cell.length_c   1.000
_cell.angle_alpha   90.00
_cell.angle_beta   90.00
_cell.angle_gamma   90.00
#
_symmetry.space_group_name_H-M   'P 1'
#
loop_
_entity.id
_entity.type
_entity.pdbx_description
1 polymer ?
#
loop_
_entity_poly.entity_id
_entity_poly.type
_entity_poly.pdbx_seq_one_letter_code
_entity_poly.pdbx_strand_id
1 'polypeptide(L)'
;MYSPNVNTPCSLNLSSLILMWEGSALISTPPFPTVTVILQDLGLRGMPLIREDLIAVQVRSIPAEGTEKEGPAAVGGLGGSEASEIKERPPAPLLNMVKSSCISLDLIVAHVVSLYRLMDSKSKGIPTLSSFSSGSGKVLTIDVVCNPFAPDARRFVYFQGFHDASNVKAELSIQAHFEWFTRLTQRWTCSSLCCIFVRYVIPAMLKQKISEMLLPDGTVVELKDLHVHAIFFRAPPQERRHTFQFKTSYTSRIEDIIETVEKPANPDAPASKQFCTHNVLVCHKSGAVIDFCGGQFTGNTDQPHWFPSFDAMVASGTLPGDVLIFEASPQSEIDEQIERDESSARAYLKMTGCNDKRPAKFAKRAVENATRGWDGVCRQCFGTCENLFACSRCKEVKYCGKLCQKRAWRKHKHLVIGTHSGTFQADEALGVYLLRVIPLYHKSSVVRSRDLKVLEPLDIVIDVGGVYDHSKLRYDHHQRGFAETLSEVGYSTKLSATGLVYRHYGREIIKTLHPSLPEDIVPWVYSRMYGAFVEAIDGIDNGVEVVPKGASPMYRDGSGLSARVGRVNKRWNEEGGGTEDERFEVASAMAGSEFESVLKGIVESEVPARVLVEEAVKARFDVHEGGEIIKFPSGGMPWKGHLYEIEEELKLDGVVKFVLYTDQAGMWRVQAVTVKGTAFTNRVGLMEEWRGVRDEELSGKSGIEGCTFVHNSGFIGGNKTFEGALKMAVKTLAAGK
;
A
#
# COMPACT_ATOMS: atom_id res chain seq x y z
N MET A 1 34.00 -28.51 26.88
CA MET A 1 34.00 -29.98 26.73
C MET A 1 32.78 -30.38 25.89
N TYR A 2 32.82 -31.57 25.28
CA TYR A 2 31.75 -32.35 24.64
C TYR A 2 30.35 -31.76 24.32
N SER A 3 29.98 -31.99 23.05
CA SER A 3 28.66 -32.44 22.53
C SER A 3 27.55 -31.41 22.22
N PRO A 4 26.82 -31.55 21.08
CA PRO A 4 25.71 -30.68 20.66
C PRO A 4 24.32 -31.37 20.71
N ASN A 5 23.33 -30.68 20.13
CA ASN A 5 22.00 -31.14 19.66
C ASN A 5 20.87 -31.35 20.69
N VAL A 6 19.86 -30.48 20.63
CA VAL A 6 18.45 -30.89 20.40
C VAL A 6 17.87 -29.93 19.34
N ASN A 7 17.02 -30.43 18.45
CA ASN A 7 16.40 -29.65 17.38
C ASN A 7 14.87 -29.80 17.45
N THR A 8 14.14 -28.70 17.66
CA THR A 8 12.68 -28.57 17.46
C THR A 8 12.33 -27.09 17.38
N PRO A 9 11.34 -26.72 16.54
CA PRO A 9 10.12 -26.18 17.15
C PRO A 9 8.83 -26.75 16.52
N CYS A 10 7.75 -26.72 17.30
CA CYS A 10 6.39 -26.86 16.79
C CYS A 10 5.73 -25.49 16.56
N SER A 11 4.97 -25.44 15.48
CA SER A 11 3.75 -24.68 15.17
C SER A 11 3.07 -23.75 16.20
N LEU A 12 2.23 -22.88 15.63
CA LEU A 12 1.13 -22.04 16.17
C LEU A 12 1.52 -20.55 16.36
N ASN A 13 0.82 -19.51 15.87
CA ASN A 13 -0.56 -19.24 15.38
C ASN A 13 -1.35 -18.34 16.38
N LEU A 14 -2.44 -17.74 15.89
CA LEU A 14 -3.28 -16.66 16.44
C LEU A 14 -2.71 -15.24 16.29
N SER A 15 -3.47 -14.13 16.20
CA SER A 15 -4.84 -13.78 15.70
C SER A 15 -5.42 -12.64 16.55
N SER A 16 -6.28 -11.78 15.96
CA SER A 16 -7.27 -10.91 16.66
C SER A 16 -6.70 -9.65 17.39
N LEU A 17 -7.41 -8.51 17.59
CA LEU A 17 -8.67 -7.94 17.04
C LEU A 17 -8.82 -6.40 17.38
N ILE A 18 -9.40 -5.61 16.45
CA ILE A 18 -10.55 -4.65 16.61
C ILE A 18 -10.55 -3.32 17.45
N LEU A 19 -10.98 -2.21 16.78
CA LEU A 19 -11.84 -1.02 17.16
C LEU A 19 -11.50 -0.14 18.41
N MET A 20 -11.98 1.10 18.65
CA MET A 20 -12.80 2.14 17.94
C MET A 20 -12.67 3.53 18.65
N TRP A 21 -12.97 4.67 17.99
CA TRP A 21 -14.21 5.49 18.18
C TRP A 21 -14.14 6.97 17.66
N GLU A 22 -15.15 7.80 17.95
CA GLU A 22 -15.54 9.10 17.34
C GLU A 22 -15.45 10.29 18.35
N GLY A 23 -15.57 11.61 18.06
CA GLY A 23 -15.76 12.40 16.82
C GLY A 23 -16.22 13.89 17.11
N SER A 24 -16.53 14.69 16.06
CA SER A 24 -17.20 16.04 16.06
C SER A 24 -16.40 17.29 16.51
N ALA A 25 -16.55 18.55 16.02
CA ALA A 25 -17.18 19.25 14.84
C ALA A 25 -16.68 20.76 14.83
N LEU A 26 -17.23 21.88 14.26
CA LEU A 26 -18.48 22.26 13.55
C LEU A 26 -18.42 23.69 12.83
N ILE A 27 -18.37 23.76 11.48
CA ILE A 27 -18.96 24.78 10.52
C ILE A 27 -18.58 26.31 10.49
N SER A 28 -18.25 26.86 9.28
CA SER A 28 -18.95 28.01 8.60
C SER A 28 -18.37 28.41 7.20
N THR A 29 -19.21 28.96 6.29
CA THR A 29 -18.95 29.44 4.89
C THR A 29 -20.07 30.44 4.45
N PRO A 30 -20.24 31.02 3.22
CA PRO A 30 -19.54 30.98 1.91
C PRO A 30 -19.18 32.45 1.44
N PRO A 31 -19.26 32.99 0.16
CA PRO A 31 -19.53 32.50 -1.21
C PRO A 31 -18.53 33.01 -2.32
N PHE A 32 -19.01 33.41 -3.51
CA PHE A 32 -18.25 33.72 -4.76
C PHE A 32 -18.88 34.85 -5.61
N PRO A 33 -18.16 35.39 -6.62
CA PRO A 33 -18.73 35.87 -7.88
C PRO A 33 -18.18 35.15 -9.14
N THR A 34 -18.86 35.30 -10.29
CA THR A 34 -18.58 34.64 -11.58
C THR A 34 -18.13 35.66 -12.65
N VAL A 35 -17.43 35.21 -13.70
CA VAL A 35 -17.12 36.01 -14.91
C VAL A 35 -17.56 35.26 -16.17
N THR A 36 -18.14 35.98 -17.13
CA THR A 36 -18.66 35.47 -18.41
C THR A 36 -17.83 36.01 -19.58
N VAL A 37 -17.63 35.21 -20.63
CA VAL A 37 -17.12 35.69 -21.93
C VAL A 37 -18.06 35.19 -23.03
N ILE A 38 -18.45 36.10 -23.93
CA ILE A 38 -19.26 35.82 -25.12
C ILE A 38 -18.32 35.75 -26.32
N LEU A 39 -18.53 34.78 -27.21
CA LEU A 39 -17.93 34.76 -28.55
C LEU A 39 -19.04 34.55 -29.59
N GLN A 40 -19.04 35.39 -30.61
CA GLN A 40 -20.04 35.40 -31.68
C GLN A 40 -19.32 35.42 -33.04
N ASP A 41 -19.84 34.65 -33.99
CA ASP A 41 -19.50 34.60 -35.42
C ASP A 41 -18.00 34.56 -35.83
N LEU A 42 -17.43 33.35 -35.87
CA LEU A 42 -16.43 32.97 -36.89
C LEU A 42 -16.80 31.61 -37.52
N GLY A 43 -17.43 31.66 -38.69
CA GLY A 43 -17.97 30.49 -39.39
C GLY A 43 -16.92 29.63 -40.09
N LEU A 44 -16.14 28.84 -39.34
CA LEU A 44 -15.20 27.85 -39.88
C LEU A 44 -15.76 26.43 -39.80
N ARG A 45 -15.96 25.79 -40.96
CA ARG A 45 -16.41 24.39 -41.05
C ARG A 45 -15.22 23.44 -40.90
N GLY A 46 -15.38 22.41 -40.06
CA GLY A 46 -14.68 21.14 -40.26
C GLY A 46 -13.46 20.83 -39.39
N MET A 47 -13.56 20.93 -38.06
CA MET A 47 -12.77 20.11 -37.12
C MET A 47 -13.41 20.10 -35.72
N PRO A 48 -13.72 18.93 -35.11
CA PRO A 48 -14.07 18.85 -33.69
C PRO A 48 -12.78 18.77 -32.85
N LEU A 49 -12.53 19.75 -31.98
CA LEU A 49 -11.31 19.83 -31.17
C LEU A 49 -11.57 20.41 -29.76
N ILE A 50 -11.82 19.53 -28.79
CA ILE A 50 -11.70 19.77 -27.34
C ILE A 50 -11.06 18.47 -26.79
N ARG A 51 -9.74 18.41 -26.55
CA ARG A 51 -8.93 18.99 -25.45
C ARG A 51 -9.07 18.26 -24.11
N GLU A 52 -7.95 17.70 -23.67
CA GLU A 52 -7.62 17.42 -22.28
C GLU A 52 -7.01 18.68 -21.65
N ASP A 53 -7.17 18.89 -20.34
CA ASP A 53 -6.56 20.02 -19.63
C ASP A 53 -5.11 19.74 -19.24
N LEU A 54 -4.17 20.32 -20.01
CA LEU A 54 -2.76 20.40 -19.67
C LEU A 54 -2.14 21.66 -20.26
N ILE A 55 -1.80 22.64 -19.41
CA ILE A 55 -1.08 23.86 -19.81
C ILE A 55 0.38 23.73 -19.40
N ALA A 56 1.24 23.53 -20.40
CA ALA A 56 2.68 23.78 -20.30
C ALA A 56 3.15 24.37 -21.64
N VAL A 57 3.48 25.66 -21.66
CA VAL A 57 3.96 26.37 -22.86
C VAL A 57 5.44 26.66 -22.70
N GLN A 58 6.27 26.11 -23.59
CA GLN A 58 7.70 26.41 -23.67
C GLN A 58 7.97 27.25 -24.92
N VAL A 59 8.49 28.46 -24.75
CA VAL A 59 8.79 29.39 -25.84
C VAL A 59 10.22 29.20 -26.34
N ARG A 60 10.40 29.18 -27.66
CA ARG A 60 11.67 29.48 -28.34
C ARG A 60 11.40 30.31 -29.59
N SER A 61 12.23 31.31 -29.83
CA SER A 61 12.17 32.22 -30.98
C SER A 61 13.03 31.75 -32.14
N ILE A 62 12.59 32.01 -33.37
CA ILE A 62 13.40 31.98 -34.60
C ILE A 62 13.01 33.21 -35.44
N PRO A 63 13.95 34.03 -35.93
CA PRO A 63 13.66 35.11 -36.87
C PRO A 63 13.49 34.61 -38.31
N ALA A 64 12.64 35.28 -39.09
CA ALA A 64 12.72 35.30 -40.56
C ALA A 64 13.78 36.35 -40.99
N GLU A 65 14.18 36.54 -42.26
CA GLU A 65 13.68 36.05 -43.56
C GLU A 65 14.83 36.14 -44.59
N GLY A 66 14.75 35.51 -45.78
CA GLY A 66 15.81 35.64 -46.81
C GLY A 66 15.60 34.82 -48.09
N THR A 67 15.68 35.48 -49.24
CA THR A 67 15.28 34.99 -50.58
C THR A 67 16.43 34.46 -51.49
N GLU A 68 16.05 33.73 -52.57
CA GLU A 68 16.82 33.52 -53.83
C GLU A 68 18.10 32.62 -53.76
N LYS A 69 18.58 31.93 -54.83
CA LYS A 69 18.03 31.41 -56.13
C LYS A 69 19.05 30.42 -56.76
N GLU A 70 18.62 29.57 -57.71
CA GLU A 70 19.48 28.75 -58.61
C GLU A 70 20.40 27.71 -57.89
N GLY A 71 21.09 26.71 -58.49
CA GLY A 71 21.13 26.12 -59.84
C GLY A 71 21.92 24.77 -59.79
N PRO A 72 21.82 23.82 -60.76
CA PRO A 72 22.22 22.41 -60.52
C PRO A 72 23.53 21.91 -61.20
N ALA A 73 24.40 21.20 -60.44
CA ALA A 73 25.46 20.26 -60.88
C ALA A 73 26.23 19.68 -59.64
N ALA A 74 27.08 18.64 -59.67
CA ALA A 74 27.12 17.37 -60.43
C ALA A 74 28.26 16.44 -59.90
N VAL A 75 28.10 15.11 -60.00
CA VAL A 75 29.14 14.04 -60.05
C VAL A 75 30.08 13.80 -58.83
N GLY A 76 30.25 12.51 -58.48
CA GLY A 76 31.42 11.95 -57.75
C GLY A 76 31.07 11.23 -56.42
N GLY A 77 31.51 10.00 -56.12
CA GLY A 77 32.18 8.97 -56.96
C GLY A 77 33.24 8.17 -56.21
N LEU A 78 33.15 6.82 -56.22
CA LEU A 78 34.08 5.83 -55.63
C LEU A 78 34.09 5.77 -54.08
N GLY A 79 34.33 4.61 -53.43
CA GLY A 79 34.40 3.22 -53.93
C GLY A 79 34.96 2.21 -52.90
N GLY A 80 34.53 0.94 -52.97
CA GLY A 80 35.05 -0.18 -52.16
C GLY A 80 34.43 -0.32 -50.74
N SER A 81 34.35 -1.51 -50.13
CA SER A 81 34.65 -2.88 -50.62
C SER A 81 33.77 -3.93 -49.91
N GLU A 82 33.74 -5.16 -50.44
CA GLU A 82 32.83 -6.23 -49.99
C GLU A 82 33.27 -6.92 -48.68
N ALA A 83 32.29 -7.42 -47.92
CA ALA A 83 32.46 -8.49 -46.93
C ALA A 83 31.12 -9.23 -46.73
N SER A 84 30.93 -10.36 -47.41
CA SER A 84 29.69 -11.15 -47.37
C SER A 84 29.73 -12.26 -46.32
N GLU A 85 29.17 -12.03 -45.13
CA GLU A 85 28.84 -13.12 -44.19
C GLU A 85 27.35 -13.47 -44.27
N ILE A 86 27.07 -14.68 -44.76
CA ILE A 86 25.73 -15.28 -44.69
C ILE A 86 25.50 -15.73 -43.24
N LYS A 87 24.88 -14.86 -42.44
CA LYS A 87 24.34 -15.27 -41.13
C LYS A 87 23.06 -16.06 -41.34
N GLU A 88 23.23 -17.38 -41.49
CA GLU A 88 22.13 -18.33 -41.32
C GLU A 88 21.38 -18.01 -40.02
N ARG A 89 20.06 -17.90 -40.10
CA ARG A 89 19.25 -17.81 -38.88
C ARG A 89 19.36 -19.17 -38.18
N PRO A 90 19.71 -19.25 -36.88
CA PRO A 90 19.47 -20.48 -36.14
C PRO A 90 17.98 -20.82 -36.26
N PRO A 91 17.61 -22.10 -36.42
CA PRO A 91 16.21 -22.48 -36.47
C PRO A 91 15.52 -21.98 -35.20
N ALA A 92 14.36 -21.35 -35.36
CA ALA A 92 13.59 -20.86 -34.22
C ALA A 92 13.38 -22.04 -33.24
N PRO A 93 13.60 -21.86 -31.92
CA PRO A 93 13.44 -22.94 -30.98
C PRO A 93 12.01 -23.45 -31.06
N LEU A 94 11.84 -24.66 -31.56
CA LEU A 94 10.58 -25.40 -31.47
C LEU A 94 10.29 -25.58 -29.99
N LEU A 95 9.41 -24.71 -29.49
CA LEU A 95 8.87 -24.77 -28.14
C LEU A 95 8.10 -26.10 -28.02
N ASN A 96 8.83 -27.13 -27.59
CA ASN A 96 8.26 -28.33 -27.00
C ASN A 96 7.51 -27.87 -25.75
N MET A 97 6.23 -27.53 -25.94
CA MET A 97 5.34 -27.06 -24.89
C MET A 97 5.17 -28.16 -23.85
N VAL A 98 5.98 -28.07 -22.79
CA VAL A 98 5.70 -28.76 -21.53
C VAL A 98 4.28 -28.34 -21.13
N LYS A 99 3.38 -29.32 -21.07
CA LYS A 99 1.97 -29.10 -20.71
C LYS A 99 1.89 -28.86 -19.21
N SER A 100 2.23 -27.64 -18.80
CA SER A 100 1.99 -27.14 -17.46
C SER A 100 0.52 -27.28 -17.11
N SER A 101 0.23 -27.85 -15.93
CA SER A 101 -1.09 -27.83 -15.31
C SER A 101 -1.51 -26.44 -14.86
N CYS A 102 -0.54 -25.52 -14.77
CA CYS A 102 -0.70 -24.18 -14.21
C CYS A 102 -0.44 -23.07 -15.26
N ILE A 103 -1.18 -21.96 -15.16
CA ILE A 103 -1.05 -20.78 -16.03
C ILE A 103 -1.00 -19.48 -15.21
N SER A 104 -0.30 -18.44 -15.67
CA SER A 104 -0.26 -17.15 -14.96
C SER A 104 -1.57 -16.37 -15.09
N LEU A 105 -2.05 -15.80 -13.98
CA LEU A 105 -3.22 -14.93 -13.94
C LEU A 105 -3.10 -13.76 -14.94
N ASP A 106 -2.01 -12.99 -14.88
CA ASP A 106 -1.74 -11.86 -15.78
C ASP A 106 -2.02 -12.22 -17.25
N LEU A 107 -1.60 -13.43 -17.66
CA LEU A 107 -1.64 -13.90 -19.03
C LEU A 107 -3.05 -14.27 -19.49
N ILE A 108 -3.81 -15.02 -18.67
CA ILE A 108 -5.21 -15.31 -19.05
C ILE A 108 -6.07 -14.04 -18.98
N VAL A 109 -5.90 -13.21 -17.95
CA VAL A 109 -6.66 -11.94 -17.85
C VAL A 109 -6.33 -11.03 -19.03
N ALA A 110 -5.06 -10.95 -19.42
CA ALA A 110 -4.65 -10.18 -20.60
C ALA A 110 -5.46 -10.59 -21.84
N HIS A 111 -5.56 -11.88 -22.14
CA HIS A 111 -6.32 -12.34 -23.31
C HIS A 111 -7.83 -12.17 -23.16
N VAL A 112 -8.40 -12.38 -21.96
CA VAL A 112 -9.83 -12.11 -21.69
C VAL A 112 -10.15 -10.64 -21.94
N VAL A 113 -9.43 -9.71 -21.29
CA VAL A 113 -9.63 -8.26 -21.42
C VAL A 113 -9.34 -7.74 -22.83
N SER A 114 -8.31 -8.28 -23.50
CA SER A 114 -7.91 -7.87 -24.86
C SER A 114 -8.91 -8.29 -25.93
N LEU A 115 -9.35 -9.56 -25.92
CA LEU A 115 -10.39 -10.05 -26.82
C LEU A 115 -11.74 -9.37 -26.54
N TYR A 116 -11.98 -8.97 -25.29
CA TYR A 116 -13.16 -8.23 -24.88
C TYR A 116 -13.14 -6.79 -25.44
N ARG A 117 -12.02 -6.07 -25.29
CA ARG A 117 -11.79 -4.74 -25.92
C ARG A 117 -11.98 -4.81 -27.45
N LEU A 118 -11.55 -5.90 -28.10
CA LEU A 118 -11.80 -6.15 -29.53
C LEU A 118 -13.27 -6.45 -29.86
N MET A 119 -14.06 -7.00 -28.94
CA MET A 119 -15.50 -7.21 -29.11
C MET A 119 -16.32 -5.93 -28.91
N ASP A 120 -15.96 -5.09 -27.93
CA ASP A 120 -16.61 -3.80 -27.68
C ASP A 120 -16.29 -2.75 -28.77
N SER A 121 -15.02 -2.60 -29.14
CA SER A 121 -14.62 -1.72 -30.26
C SER A 121 -15.24 -2.12 -31.59
N LYS A 122 -15.35 -3.41 -31.90
CA LYS A 122 -16.15 -3.92 -33.04
C LYS A 122 -17.68 -3.83 -32.83
N SER A 123 -18.15 -3.18 -31.77
CA SER A 123 -19.54 -2.72 -31.59
C SER A 123 -19.65 -1.20 -31.80
N LYS A 124 -18.57 -0.45 -31.56
CA LYS A 124 -18.38 0.97 -31.90
C LYS A 124 -18.03 1.19 -33.38
N GLY A 125 -18.57 0.35 -34.26
CA GLY A 125 -18.53 0.62 -35.69
C GLY A 125 -19.43 1.81 -35.99
N ILE A 126 -18.83 2.99 -36.20
CA ILE A 126 -19.56 4.17 -36.70
C ILE A 126 -20.13 3.77 -38.07
N PRO A 127 -21.46 3.72 -38.25
CA PRO A 127 -22.05 3.45 -39.55
C PRO A 127 -21.72 4.63 -40.47
N THR A 128 -20.99 4.36 -41.55
CA THR A 128 -20.67 5.37 -42.57
C THR A 128 -21.96 5.91 -43.17
N LEU A 129 -22.02 7.23 -43.40
CA LEU A 129 -23.26 7.97 -43.69
C LEU A 129 -24.14 7.38 -44.82
N SER A 130 -23.54 6.67 -45.79
CA SER A 130 -24.21 6.02 -46.92
C SER A 130 -25.14 4.85 -46.55
N SER A 131 -25.31 4.50 -45.27
CA SER A 131 -26.03 3.31 -44.81
C SER A 131 -27.42 3.57 -44.20
N PHE A 132 -27.95 4.79 -44.26
CA PHE A 132 -29.23 5.16 -43.66
C PHE A 132 -30.30 5.55 -44.69
N SER A 133 -31.35 4.75 -44.80
CA SER A 133 -32.62 5.17 -45.39
C SER A 133 -33.43 5.98 -44.36
N SER A 134 -34.14 7.01 -44.82
CA SER A 134 -34.76 8.06 -43.99
C SER A 134 -36.12 7.67 -43.36
N GLY A 135 -36.32 6.39 -43.05
CA GLY A 135 -37.66 5.84 -42.73
C GLY A 135 -37.86 5.27 -41.32
N SER A 136 -36.80 4.99 -40.56
CA SER A 136 -36.92 4.33 -39.24
C SER A 136 -36.47 5.22 -38.09
N GLY A 137 -37.39 5.48 -37.16
CA GLY A 137 -37.09 6.12 -35.87
C GLY A 137 -36.15 5.24 -35.05
N LYS A 138 -35.02 5.80 -34.63
CA LYS A 138 -33.97 5.08 -33.89
C LYS A 138 -34.24 5.20 -32.38
N VAL A 139 -34.57 4.08 -31.74
CA VAL A 139 -34.61 3.96 -30.27
C VAL A 139 -33.26 3.43 -29.78
N LEU A 140 -32.73 4.03 -28.72
CA LEU A 140 -31.60 3.50 -27.95
C LEU A 140 -32.17 2.84 -26.68
N THR A 141 -32.26 1.51 -26.65
CA THR A 141 -32.95 0.78 -25.57
C THR A 141 -32.08 0.61 -24.32
N ILE A 142 -32.69 0.69 -23.13
CA ILE A 142 -32.07 0.53 -21.80
C ILE A 142 -33.09 -0.23 -20.91
N ASP A 143 -32.78 -1.47 -20.47
CA ASP A 143 -33.80 -2.40 -19.93
C ASP A 143 -33.68 -2.72 -18.41
N VAL A 144 -34.80 -2.65 -17.66
CA VAL A 144 -34.83 -2.72 -16.16
C VAL A 144 -36.04 -3.50 -15.60
N VAL A 145 -35.85 -4.60 -14.84
CA VAL A 145 -36.91 -5.17 -13.97
C VAL A 145 -36.74 -4.79 -12.50
N CYS A 146 -37.87 -4.84 -11.79
CA CYS A 146 -37.94 -5.08 -10.35
C CYS A 146 -38.34 -6.55 -10.07
N ASN A 147 -37.91 -7.10 -8.94
CA ASN A 147 -38.26 -8.46 -8.50
C ASN A 147 -39.68 -8.53 -7.85
N PRO A 148 -40.31 -9.72 -7.75
CA PRO A 148 -41.56 -9.93 -7.01
C PRO A 148 -41.39 -10.54 -5.60
N PHE A 149 -42.32 -10.17 -4.70
CA PHE A 149 -42.50 -10.60 -3.30
C PHE A 149 -41.45 -10.07 -2.29
N ALA A 150 -41.77 -9.20 -1.32
CA ALA A 150 -43.04 -8.63 -0.85
C ALA A 150 -44.10 -9.57 -0.25
N PRO A 151 -44.47 -9.34 1.01
CA PRO A 151 -45.83 -8.99 1.40
C PRO A 151 -46.22 -7.68 0.71
N ASP A 152 -45.54 -6.57 1.02
CA ASP A 152 -45.57 -5.30 0.26
C ASP A 152 -44.17 -4.71 -0.07
N ALA A 153 -43.10 -5.16 0.59
CA ALA A 153 -41.72 -4.73 0.30
C ALA A 153 -40.98 -5.73 -0.61
N ARG A 154 -40.88 -5.45 -1.91
CA ARG A 154 -40.28 -6.36 -2.91
C ARG A 154 -38.76 -6.44 -2.73
N ARG A 155 -38.20 -7.65 -2.76
CA ARG A 155 -36.73 -7.85 -2.66
C ARG A 155 -36.04 -7.15 -3.85
N PHE A 156 -34.91 -6.50 -3.62
CA PHE A 156 -34.08 -6.01 -4.72
C PHE A 156 -33.09 -7.10 -5.16
N VAL A 157 -33.53 -7.94 -6.09
CA VAL A 157 -32.69 -8.94 -6.78
C VAL A 157 -32.47 -8.44 -8.22
N TYR A 158 -31.19 -8.21 -8.57
CA TYR A 158 -30.62 -7.88 -9.89
C TYR A 158 -31.37 -6.89 -10.80
N PHE A 159 -30.76 -5.73 -11.00
CA PHE A 159 -31.28 -4.63 -11.81
C PHE A 159 -31.07 -4.84 -13.34
N GLN A 160 -31.83 -5.74 -13.99
CA GLN A 160 -31.86 -5.85 -15.48
C GLN A 160 -33.03 -6.68 -16.06
N GLY A 161 -33.87 -6.09 -16.94
CA GLY A 161 -34.76 -6.82 -17.90
C GLY A 161 -36.31 -6.66 -17.82
N PHE A 162 -36.86 -5.45 -18.03
CA PHE A 162 -38.28 -5.00 -18.12
C PHE A 162 -39.51 -5.95 -18.02
N HIS A 163 -40.56 -5.41 -17.37
CA HIS A 163 -41.96 -5.86 -17.49
C HIS A 163 -42.73 -5.14 -18.63
N ASP A 164 -43.90 -5.68 -18.99
CA ASP A 164 -44.83 -5.14 -19.99
C ASP A 164 -45.41 -3.76 -19.60
N ALA A 165 -45.38 -2.80 -20.52
CA ALA A 165 -45.76 -1.40 -20.29
C ALA A 165 -47.28 -1.13 -20.29
N SER A 166 -48.13 -2.12 -20.56
CA SER A 166 -49.59 -1.94 -20.72
C SER A 166 -50.35 -1.53 -19.46
N ASN A 167 -49.87 -1.90 -18.26
CA ASN A 167 -50.59 -1.70 -17.00
C ASN A 167 -50.16 -0.48 -16.15
N VAL A 168 -49.06 0.20 -16.47
CA VAL A 168 -48.47 1.27 -15.62
C VAL A 168 -49.20 2.63 -15.78
N LYS A 169 -50.53 2.60 -15.98
CA LYS A 169 -51.34 3.78 -16.30
C LYS A 169 -51.98 4.46 -15.06
N ALA A 170 -51.85 3.85 -13.88
CA ALA A 170 -52.51 4.28 -12.65
C ALA A 170 -51.57 4.81 -11.55
N GLU A 171 -50.26 4.55 -11.61
CA GLU A 171 -49.33 4.74 -10.48
C GLU A 171 -48.25 5.83 -10.69
N LEU A 172 -48.35 6.61 -11.77
CA LEU A 172 -47.38 7.65 -12.12
C LEU A 172 -47.54 8.91 -11.24
N SER A 173 -47.13 8.81 -9.97
CA SER A 173 -47.15 9.93 -9.01
C SER A 173 -46.02 9.90 -7.96
N ILE A 174 -44.98 9.07 -8.16
CA ILE A 174 -43.85 8.93 -7.23
C ILE A 174 -42.53 9.25 -7.94
N GLN A 175 -41.75 10.18 -7.38
CA GLN A 175 -40.36 10.41 -7.81
C GLN A 175 -39.45 9.32 -7.24
N ALA A 176 -38.61 8.72 -8.10
CA ALA A 176 -37.56 7.80 -7.70
C ALA A 176 -36.20 8.35 -8.15
N HIS A 177 -35.27 8.49 -7.20
CA HIS A 177 -33.88 8.89 -7.48
C HIS A 177 -33.01 7.65 -7.60
N PHE A 178 -32.15 7.61 -8.62
CA PHE A 178 -31.16 6.56 -8.83
C PHE A 178 -29.78 7.21 -8.98
N GLU A 179 -28.78 6.67 -8.29
CA GLU A 179 -27.40 7.14 -8.35
C GLU A 179 -26.52 6.09 -9.03
N TRP A 180 -25.56 6.54 -9.85
CA TRP A 180 -24.80 5.67 -10.72
C TRP A 180 -23.38 6.21 -10.94
N PHE A 181 -22.36 5.42 -10.59
CA PHE A 181 -20.96 5.74 -10.88
C PHE A 181 -20.65 5.52 -12.37
N THR A 182 -20.08 6.54 -13.02
CA THR A 182 -19.93 6.63 -14.48
C THR A 182 -19.19 5.43 -15.10
N ARG A 183 -19.94 4.49 -15.71
CA ARG A 183 -19.36 3.38 -16.48
C ARG A 183 -18.89 3.87 -17.85
N LEU A 184 -17.58 4.05 -18.01
CA LEU A 184 -16.96 4.40 -19.30
C LEU A 184 -17.14 3.28 -20.35
N THR A 185 -18.22 3.36 -21.12
CA THR A 185 -18.51 2.61 -22.36
C THR A 185 -17.94 1.17 -22.42
N GLN A 186 -18.43 0.31 -21.53
CA GLN A 186 -18.13 -1.12 -21.52
C GLN A 186 -19.44 -1.90 -21.42
N ARG A 187 -19.72 -2.74 -22.42
CA ARG A 187 -21.00 -3.47 -22.52
C ARG A 187 -21.23 -4.58 -21.48
N TRP A 188 -20.17 -5.03 -20.79
CA TRP A 188 -20.20 -6.19 -19.90
C TRP A 188 -19.58 -5.79 -18.55
N THR A 189 -20.14 -6.27 -17.44
CA THR A 189 -19.77 -5.84 -16.09
C THR A 189 -18.67 -6.71 -15.46
N CYS A 190 -18.22 -6.34 -14.25
CA CYS A 190 -17.52 -7.25 -13.34
C CYS A 190 -18.24 -8.59 -13.19
N SER A 191 -19.57 -8.56 -12.96
CA SER A 191 -20.46 -9.73 -12.91
C SER A 191 -20.32 -10.59 -14.17
N SER A 192 -20.46 -9.99 -15.36
CA SER A 192 -20.30 -10.69 -16.63
C SER A 192 -18.91 -11.30 -16.79
N LEU A 193 -17.83 -10.58 -16.48
CA LEU A 193 -16.46 -11.13 -16.61
C LEU A 193 -16.22 -12.31 -15.66
N CYS A 194 -16.65 -12.21 -14.40
CA CYS A 194 -16.61 -13.33 -13.45
C CYS A 194 -17.43 -14.53 -13.92
N CYS A 195 -18.67 -14.32 -14.36
CA CYS A 195 -19.56 -15.38 -14.84
C CYS A 195 -19.03 -16.03 -16.13
N ILE A 196 -18.52 -15.26 -17.09
CA ILE A 196 -17.86 -15.80 -18.30
C ILE A 196 -16.63 -16.63 -17.93
N PHE A 197 -15.83 -16.17 -16.97
CA PHE A 197 -14.61 -16.85 -16.57
C PHE A 197 -14.93 -18.22 -15.97
N VAL A 198 -15.86 -18.28 -15.01
CA VAL A 198 -16.30 -19.54 -14.39
C VAL A 198 -17.02 -20.45 -15.39
N ARG A 199 -17.92 -19.91 -16.23
CA ARG A 199 -18.75 -20.72 -17.14
C ARG A 199 -18.02 -21.25 -18.37
N TYR A 200 -17.09 -20.48 -18.93
CA TYR A 200 -16.49 -20.81 -20.24
C TYR A 200 -14.96 -20.84 -20.22
N VAL A 201 -14.28 -19.98 -19.45
CA VAL A 201 -12.80 -19.96 -19.42
C VAL A 201 -12.27 -21.15 -18.64
N ILE A 202 -12.75 -21.39 -17.41
CA ILE A 202 -12.32 -22.52 -16.58
C ILE A 202 -12.60 -23.87 -17.28
N PRO A 203 -13.80 -24.15 -17.83
CA PRO A 203 -14.02 -25.37 -18.62
C PRO A 203 -13.22 -25.47 -19.92
N ALA A 204 -12.75 -24.36 -20.50
CA ALA A 204 -11.83 -24.39 -21.64
C ALA A 204 -10.37 -24.69 -21.20
N MET A 205 -9.94 -24.19 -20.04
CA MET A 205 -8.65 -24.51 -19.42
C MET A 205 -8.55 -25.99 -19.03
N LEU A 206 -9.56 -26.51 -18.33
CA LEU A 206 -9.61 -27.92 -17.93
C LEU A 206 -9.56 -28.86 -19.15
N LYS A 207 -10.18 -28.49 -20.28
CA LYS A 207 -10.07 -29.23 -21.55
C LYS A 207 -8.67 -29.20 -22.18
N GLN A 208 -7.86 -28.18 -21.89
CA GLN A 208 -6.44 -28.11 -22.28
C GLN A 208 -5.51 -28.76 -21.23
N LYS A 209 -6.06 -29.41 -20.19
CA LYS A 209 -5.35 -29.96 -19.02
C LYS A 209 -4.70 -28.91 -18.11
N ILE A 210 -5.24 -27.70 -18.08
CA ILE A 210 -4.87 -26.65 -17.13
C ILE A 210 -5.89 -26.68 -16.00
N SER A 211 -5.42 -26.95 -14.77
CA SER A 211 -6.22 -27.10 -13.55
C SER A 211 -5.88 -26.06 -12.48
N GLU A 212 -4.77 -25.34 -12.65
CA GLU A 212 -4.19 -24.43 -11.66
C GLU A 212 -3.93 -23.05 -12.29
N MET A 213 -3.87 -22.02 -11.45
CA MET A 213 -3.50 -20.67 -11.86
C MET A 213 -2.55 -20.03 -10.85
N LEU A 214 -1.47 -19.44 -11.35
CA LEU A 214 -0.44 -18.75 -10.58
C LEU A 214 -0.76 -17.26 -10.50
N LEU A 215 -1.02 -16.77 -9.28
CA LEU A 215 -1.16 -15.35 -8.98
C LEU A 215 0.24 -14.68 -8.99
N PRO A 216 0.34 -13.36 -9.23
CA PRO A 216 1.65 -12.69 -9.40
C PRO A 216 2.50 -12.59 -8.12
N ASP A 217 1.92 -12.86 -6.94
CA ASP A 217 2.63 -13.01 -5.66
C ASP A 217 3.25 -14.40 -5.45
N GLY A 218 2.97 -15.37 -6.33
CA GLY A 218 3.43 -16.75 -6.25
C GLY A 218 2.39 -17.75 -5.75
N THR A 219 1.22 -17.30 -5.29
CA THR A 219 0.13 -18.18 -4.85
C THR A 219 -0.42 -19.01 -6.00
N VAL A 220 -0.58 -20.32 -5.79
CA VAL A 220 -1.25 -21.22 -6.74
C VAL A 220 -2.68 -21.47 -6.27
N VAL A 221 -3.66 -21.14 -7.11
CA VAL A 221 -5.08 -21.44 -6.88
C VAL A 221 -5.54 -22.56 -7.82
N GLU A 222 -6.27 -23.55 -7.30
CA GLU A 222 -6.93 -24.55 -8.14
C GLU A 222 -8.17 -23.93 -8.80
N LEU A 223 -8.32 -24.09 -10.12
CA LEU A 223 -9.43 -23.47 -10.87
C LEU A 223 -10.80 -23.97 -10.42
N LYS A 224 -10.89 -25.17 -9.84
CA LYS A 224 -12.12 -25.75 -9.31
C LYS A 224 -12.64 -25.02 -8.05
N ASP A 225 -11.76 -24.33 -7.32
CA ASP A 225 -12.04 -23.70 -6.03
C ASP A 225 -12.42 -22.21 -6.18
N LEU A 226 -12.54 -21.71 -7.42
CA LEU A 226 -12.86 -20.32 -7.76
C LEU A 226 -14.37 -20.11 -7.91
N HIS A 227 -14.96 -19.36 -6.98
CA HIS A 227 -16.37 -18.99 -6.98
C HIS A 227 -16.57 -17.51 -7.30
N VAL A 228 -17.70 -17.15 -7.93
CA VAL A 228 -18.12 -15.75 -8.02
C VAL A 228 -18.64 -15.32 -6.65
N HIS A 229 -18.17 -14.17 -6.16
CA HIS A 229 -18.76 -13.50 -5.01
C HIS A 229 -19.39 -12.17 -5.43
N ALA A 230 -20.44 -11.77 -4.72
CA ALA A 230 -21.02 -10.43 -4.77
C ALA A 230 -20.49 -9.60 -3.59
N ILE A 231 -20.17 -8.34 -3.88
CA ILE A 231 -19.81 -7.33 -2.88
C ILE A 231 -20.88 -6.24 -2.97
N PHE A 232 -21.54 -5.95 -1.84
CA PHE A 232 -22.42 -4.81 -1.67
C PHE A 232 -21.73 -3.82 -0.73
N PHE A 233 -21.63 -2.56 -1.13
CA PHE A 233 -20.94 -1.53 -0.35
C PHE A 233 -21.66 -0.17 -0.44
N ARG A 234 -21.46 0.69 0.56
CA ARG A 234 -22.02 2.05 0.61
C ARG A 234 -21.25 2.97 -0.34
N ALA A 235 -21.96 3.87 -1.03
CA ALA A 235 -21.32 4.91 -1.84
C ALA A 235 -20.60 5.95 -0.95
N PRO A 236 -19.41 6.44 -1.32
CA PRO A 236 -18.75 7.53 -0.59
C PRO A 236 -19.56 8.84 -0.66
N PRO A 237 -19.63 9.62 0.43
CA PRO A 237 -20.19 10.97 0.40
C PRO A 237 -19.25 11.93 -0.35
N GLN A 238 -19.52 12.17 -1.62
CA GLN A 238 -18.78 13.15 -2.45
C GLN A 238 -19.56 14.47 -2.64
N GLU A 239 -18.84 15.59 -2.66
CA GLU A 239 -19.40 16.95 -2.80
C GLU A 239 -20.02 17.26 -4.18
N ARG A 240 -19.73 16.43 -5.19
CA ARG A 240 -20.20 16.59 -6.57
C ARG A 240 -20.70 15.24 -7.09
N ARG A 241 -21.90 15.20 -7.66
CA ARG A 241 -22.51 14.00 -8.25
C ARG A 241 -22.82 14.26 -9.72
N HIS A 242 -22.65 13.26 -10.58
CA HIS A 242 -23.10 13.31 -11.97
C HIS A 242 -24.49 12.66 -12.03
N THR A 243 -25.54 13.49 -12.00
CA THR A 243 -26.93 13.01 -12.11
C THR A 243 -27.39 13.07 -13.56
N PHE A 244 -27.94 11.96 -14.07
CA PHE A 244 -28.63 11.94 -15.37
C PHE A 244 -30.14 12.08 -15.15
N GLN A 245 -30.65 13.30 -15.36
CA GLN A 245 -32.05 13.62 -15.10
C GLN A 245 -32.89 13.51 -16.39
N PHE A 246 -33.74 12.49 -16.49
CA PHE A 246 -34.58 12.27 -17.67
C PHE A 246 -35.93 13.01 -17.54
N LYS A 247 -36.15 14.04 -18.36
CA LYS A 247 -37.49 14.60 -18.57
C LYS A 247 -38.23 13.83 -19.66
N THR A 248 -39.33 13.18 -19.30
CA THR A 248 -40.29 12.65 -20.27
C THR A 248 -41.23 13.78 -20.73
N SER A 249 -41.33 13.99 -22.05
CA SER A 249 -42.39 14.80 -22.65
C SER A 249 -43.51 13.89 -23.19
N TYR A 250 -44.68 14.46 -23.49
CA TYR A 250 -45.79 13.71 -24.10
C TYR A 250 -45.60 13.41 -25.60
N THR A 251 -44.41 13.65 -26.16
CA THR A 251 -44.04 13.31 -27.53
C THR A 251 -42.94 12.24 -27.54
N SER A 252 -42.81 11.50 -28.64
CA SER A 252 -41.83 10.39 -28.79
C SER A 252 -40.38 10.85 -28.98
N ARG A 253 -39.99 11.95 -28.33
CA ARG A 253 -38.63 12.48 -28.26
C ARG A 253 -38.21 12.61 -26.80
N ILE A 254 -37.05 12.02 -26.50
CA ILE A 254 -36.23 12.46 -25.37
C ILE A 254 -35.63 13.79 -25.82
N GLU A 255 -35.96 14.88 -25.14
CA GLU A 255 -35.32 16.18 -25.34
C GLU A 255 -34.38 16.43 -24.14
N ASP A 256 -33.16 16.84 -24.47
CA ASP A 256 -32.01 17.13 -23.60
C ASP A 256 -31.63 16.08 -22.53
N ILE A 257 -30.58 15.30 -22.82
CA ILE A 257 -29.74 14.72 -21.78
C ILE A 257 -28.89 15.86 -21.20
N ILE A 258 -29.39 16.50 -20.14
CA ILE A 258 -28.62 17.47 -19.37
C ILE A 258 -27.72 16.69 -18.41
N GLU A 259 -26.40 16.73 -18.63
CA GLU A 259 -25.45 16.30 -17.60
C GLU A 259 -25.40 17.37 -16.51
N THR A 260 -26.15 17.15 -15.43
CA THR A 260 -26.12 18.01 -14.24
C THR A 260 -25.09 17.50 -13.25
N VAL A 261 -24.02 18.29 -13.05
CA VAL A 261 -23.14 18.15 -11.88
C VAL A 261 -23.87 18.74 -10.67
N GLU A 262 -24.74 17.94 -10.06
CA GLU A 262 -25.51 18.34 -8.90
C GLU A 262 -24.64 18.29 -7.63
N LYS A 263 -24.85 19.25 -6.73
CA LYS A 263 -24.55 19.03 -5.30
C LYS A 263 -25.55 18.01 -4.76
N PRO A 264 -25.22 17.22 -3.71
CA PRO A 264 -26.11 16.22 -3.13
C PRO A 264 -27.56 16.71 -2.97
N ALA A 265 -28.49 15.98 -3.60
CA ALA A 265 -29.91 16.28 -3.53
C ALA A 265 -30.43 16.03 -2.10
N ASN A 266 -30.55 17.13 -1.35
CA ASN A 266 -30.77 17.19 0.09
C ASN A 266 -29.60 16.66 0.96
N PRO A 267 -28.86 17.53 1.69
CA PRO A 267 -27.89 17.10 2.71
C PRO A 267 -28.48 16.23 3.82
N ASP A 268 -29.78 16.40 4.12
CA ASP A 268 -30.50 15.68 5.17
C ASP A 268 -31.12 14.35 4.66
N ALA A 269 -30.81 13.93 3.43
CA ALA A 269 -31.19 12.62 2.92
C ALA A 269 -30.43 11.50 3.67
N PRO A 270 -31.11 10.53 4.32
CA PRO A 270 -30.42 9.51 5.11
C PRO A 270 -29.43 8.68 4.27
N ALA A 271 -28.16 8.66 4.69
CA ALA A 271 -27.08 7.89 4.07
C ALA A 271 -27.29 6.35 4.07
N SER A 272 -28.37 5.87 4.68
CA SER A 272 -28.79 4.47 4.76
C SER A 272 -29.42 3.91 3.48
N LYS A 273 -29.44 4.65 2.36
CA LYS A 273 -30.11 4.25 1.10
C LYS A 273 -29.22 4.19 -0.15
N GLN A 274 -27.91 4.40 -0.04
CA GLN A 274 -27.00 4.51 -1.19
C GLN A 274 -26.05 3.30 -1.27
N PHE A 275 -26.38 2.32 -2.13
CA PHE A 275 -25.68 1.05 -2.24
C PHE A 275 -25.14 0.80 -3.66
N CYS A 276 -23.90 0.32 -3.73
CA CYS A 276 -23.22 -0.12 -4.94
C CYS A 276 -23.00 -1.63 -4.91
N THR A 277 -22.94 -2.25 -6.09
CA THR A 277 -22.64 -3.67 -6.26
C THR A 277 -21.41 -3.90 -7.13
N HIS A 278 -20.65 -4.94 -6.81
CA HIS A 278 -19.47 -5.38 -7.53
C HIS A 278 -19.33 -6.91 -7.45
N ASN A 279 -18.54 -7.51 -8.33
CA ASN A 279 -18.30 -8.95 -8.33
C ASN A 279 -16.82 -9.24 -8.55
N VAL A 280 -16.35 -10.27 -7.85
CA VAL A 280 -14.97 -10.78 -7.88
C VAL A 280 -14.99 -12.31 -7.95
N LEU A 281 -13.86 -12.93 -8.30
CA LEU A 281 -13.66 -14.35 -8.02
C LEU A 281 -12.91 -14.52 -6.70
N VAL A 282 -13.24 -15.59 -5.98
CA VAL A 282 -12.64 -15.92 -4.68
C VAL A 282 -12.25 -17.38 -4.68
N CYS A 283 -11.01 -17.69 -4.31
CA CYS A 283 -10.56 -19.06 -4.11
C CYS A 283 -10.95 -19.52 -2.70
N HIS A 284 -11.99 -20.35 -2.57
CA HIS A 284 -12.55 -20.75 -1.27
C HIS A 284 -11.52 -21.47 -0.36
N LYS A 285 -10.50 -22.10 -0.96
CA LYS A 285 -9.43 -22.82 -0.26
C LYS A 285 -8.30 -21.94 0.28
N SER A 286 -8.10 -20.74 -0.27
CA SER A 286 -6.99 -19.83 0.10
C SER A 286 -7.43 -18.45 0.57
N GLY A 287 -8.69 -18.07 0.35
CA GLY A 287 -9.20 -16.71 0.59
C GLY A 287 -8.85 -15.71 -0.52
N ALA A 288 -7.95 -16.06 -1.44
CA ALA A 288 -7.44 -15.14 -2.45
C ALA A 288 -8.54 -14.62 -3.38
N VAL A 289 -8.56 -13.30 -3.59
CA VAL A 289 -9.57 -12.57 -4.37
C VAL A 289 -8.95 -12.09 -5.68
N ILE A 290 -9.70 -12.22 -6.78
CA ILE A 290 -9.31 -11.79 -8.13
C ILE A 290 -10.39 -10.87 -8.67
N ASP A 291 -10.02 -9.63 -8.99
CA ASP A 291 -10.90 -8.59 -9.48
C ASP A 291 -10.49 -8.15 -10.90
N PHE A 292 -11.31 -8.52 -11.90
CA PHE A 292 -11.09 -8.13 -13.30
C PHE A 292 -11.30 -6.63 -13.56
N CYS A 293 -11.95 -5.91 -12.65
CA CYS A 293 -12.46 -4.55 -12.84
C CYS A 293 -12.05 -3.55 -11.76
N GLY A 294 -11.23 -3.92 -10.76
CA GLY A 294 -10.93 -3.07 -9.58
C GLY A 294 -10.43 -1.65 -9.90
N GLY A 295 -9.77 -1.48 -11.04
CA GLY A 295 -9.42 -0.18 -11.62
C GLY A 295 -10.60 0.77 -11.89
N GLN A 296 -11.86 0.32 -11.83
CA GLN A 296 -13.06 1.13 -12.06
C GLN A 296 -13.34 2.15 -10.95
N PHE A 297 -12.92 1.87 -9.72
CA PHE A 297 -13.10 2.78 -8.58
C PHE A 297 -11.90 3.71 -8.38
N THR A 298 -10.71 3.29 -8.83
CA THR A 298 -9.43 4.01 -8.68
C THR A 298 -9.03 4.80 -9.93
N GLY A 299 -9.91 4.87 -10.94
CA GLY A 299 -9.65 5.53 -12.24
C GLY A 299 -8.65 4.80 -13.15
N ASN A 300 -8.10 3.68 -12.70
CA ASN A 300 -7.01 2.95 -13.37
C ASN A 300 -7.53 1.70 -14.10
N THR A 301 -8.53 1.88 -14.98
CA THR A 301 -9.36 0.83 -15.63
C THR A 301 -8.62 -0.12 -16.61
N ASP A 302 -7.29 -0.23 -16.50
CA ASP A 302 -6.41 -0.94 -17.43
C ASP A 302 -5.87 -2.28 -16.90
N GLN A 303 -5.92 -2.54 -15.59
CA GLN A 303 -5.32 -3.73 -14.98
C GLN A 303 -6.29 -4.43 -14.00
N PRO A 304 -6.26 -5.78 -13.94
CA PRO A 304 -6.90 -6.51 -12.85
C PRO A 304 -6.15 -6.30 -11.54
N HIS A 305 -6.84 -6.55 -10.43
CA HIS A 305 -6.26 -6.59 -9.10
C HIS A 305 -6.39 -8.01 -8.53
N TRP A 306 -5.47 -8.38 -7.64
CA TRP A 306 -5.56 -9.60 -6.84
C TRP A 306 -5.16 -9.27 -5.40
N PHE A 307 -5.71 -10.02 -4.46
CA PHE A 307 -5.50 -9.81 -3.02
C PHE A 307 -5.41 -11.17 -2.31
N PRO A 308 -4.55 -11.34 -1.29
CA PRO A 308 -4.42 -12.61 -0.58
C PRO A 308 -5.67 -12.97 0.24
N SER A 309 -6.48 -11.98 0.62
CA SER A 309 -7.78 -12.15 1.26
C SER A 309 -8.74 -11.03 0.86
N PHE A 310 -10.03 -11.17 1.20
CA PHE A 310 -10.98 -10.08 1.07
C PHE A 310 -10.66 -8.90 2.00
N ASP A 311 -10.18 -9.16 3.22
CA ASP A 311 -9.76 -8.10 4.15
C ASP A 311 -8.60 -7.27 3.56
N ALA A 312 -7.68 -7.90 2.83
CA ALA A 312 -6.63 -7.21 2.10
C ALA A 312 -7.16 -6.38 0.91
N MET A 313 -8.26 -6.81 0.27
CA MET A 313 -8.96 -6.00 -0.73
C MET A 313 -9.56 -4.74 -0.10
N VAL A 314 -10.21 -4.86 1.06
CA VAL A 314 -10.78 -3.71 1.79
C VAL A 314 -9.67 -2.78 2.29
N ALA A 315 -8.65 -3.31 2.97
CA ALA A 315 -7.53 -2.54 3.52
C ALA A 315 -6.69 -1.82 2.44
N SER A 316 -6.74 -2.27 1.18
CA SER A 316 -6.07 -1.59 0.06
C SER A 316 -6.74 -0.28 -0.39
N GLY A 317 -7.95 0.04 0.10
CA GLY A 317 -8.73 1.18 -0.38
C GLY A 317 -9.29 1.01 -1.80
N THR A 318 -9.27 -0.20 -2.37
CA THR A 318 -9.81 -0.47 -3.73
C THR A 318 -11.32 -0.31 -3.79
N LEU A 319 -12.03 -0.56 -2.68
CA LEU A 319 -13.46 -0.27 -2.54
C LEU A 319 -13.63 1.11 -1.89
N PRO A 320 -14.40 2.05 -2.50
CA PRO A 320 -14.41 3.45 -2.08
C PRO A 320 -15.40 3.75 -0.93
N GLY A 321 -15.87 2.74 -0.19
CA GLY A 321 -16.83 2.90 0.89
C GLY A 321 -17.20 1.59 1.58
N ASP A 322 -17.95 1.68 2.69
CA ASP A 322 -18.19 0.60 3.65
C ASP A 322 -18.76 -0.67 3.00
N VAL A 323 -18.10 -1.83 3.17
CA VAL A 323 -18.68 -3.11 2.77
C VAL A 323 -19.82 -3.50 3.72
N LEU A 324 -20.94 -3.95 3.13
CA LEU A 324 -22.16 -4.31 3.83
C LEU A 324 -22.47 -5.81 3.72
N ILE A 325 -22.18 -6.40 2.55
CA ILE A 325 -22.34 -7.84 2.27
C ILE A 325 -21.17 -8.28 1.38
N PHE A 326 -20.58 -9.43 1.71
CA PHE A 326 -19.65 -10.16 0.85
C PHE A 326 -19.99 -11.64 0.93
N GLU A 327 -20.56 -12.20 -0.14
CA GLU A 327 -21.09 -13.56 -0.15
C GLU A 327 -20.88 -14.24 -1.51
N ALA A 328 -20.86 -15.59 -1.50
CA ALA A 328 -20.77 -16.37 -2.73
C ALA A 328 -22.09 -16.28 -3.50
N SER A 329 -22.03 -15.87 -4.77
CA SER A 329 -23.22 -15.71 -5.61
C SER A 329 -23.88 -17.07 -5.86
N PRO A 330 -25.19 -17.23 -5.58
CA PRO A 330 -25.93 -18.45 -5.89
C PRO A 330 -25.84 -18.83 -7.37
N GLN A 331 -25.76 -20.13 -7.65
CA GLN A 331 -25.62 -20.65 -9.02
C GLN A 331 -26.76 -20.19 -9.95
N SER A 332 -27.98 -19.99 -9.44
CA SER A 332 -29.10 -19.43 -10.20
C SER A 332 -28.83 -18.01 -10.71
N GLU A 333 -28.22 -17.15 -9.91
CA GLU A 333 -27.90 -15.76 -10.30
C GLU A 333 -26.77 -15.72 -11.35
N ILE A 334 -25.80 -16.63 -11.19
CA ILE A 334 -24.74 -16.86 -12.17
C ILE A 334 -25.34 -17.32 -13.51
N ASP A 335 -26.26 -18.30 -13.48
CA ASP A 335 -26.93 -18.82 -14.68
C ASP A 335 -27.87 -17.80 -15.34
N GLU A 336 -28.60 -16.99 -14.56
CA GLU A 336 -29.39 -15.86 -15.06
C GLU A 336 -28.50 -14.82 -15.77
N GLN A 337 -27.36 -14.46 -15.18
CA GLN A 337 -26.43 -13.52 -15.82
C GLN A 337 -25.86 -14.11 -17.12
N ILE A 338 -25.53 -15.41 -17.13
CA ILE A 338 -25.06 -16.13 -18.32
C ILE A 338 -26.15 -16.13 -19.42
N GLU A 339 -27.43 -16.30 -19.09
CA GLU A 339 -28.49 -16.24 -20.09
C GLU A 339 -28.67 -14.82 -20.66
N ARG A 340 -28.63 -13.77 -19.83
CA ARG A 340 -28.65 -12.36 -20.29
C ARG A 340 -27.46 -12.07 -21.24
N ASP A 341 -26.28 -12.50 -20.83
CA ASP A 341 -25.01 -12.39 -21.58
C ASP A 341 -25.09 -13.13 -22.94
N GLU A 342 -25.57 -14.39 -22.97
CA GLU A 342 -25.75 -15.13 -24.22
C GLU A 342 -26.87 -14.56 -25.09
N SER A 343 -27.98 -14.11 -24.52
CA SER A 343 -29.10 -13.53 -25.27
C SER A 343 -28.67 -12.25 -26.00
N SER A 344 -27.90 -11.40 -25.31
CA SER A 344 -27.26 -10.22 -25.88
C SER A 344 -26.31 -10.59 -27.04
N ALA A 345 -25.53 -11.66 -26.89
CA ALA A 345 -24.67 -12.17 -27.96
C ALA A 345 -25.46 -12.76 -29.15
N ARG A 346 -26.58 -13.45 -28.90
CA ARG A 346 -27.51 -13.98 -29.93
C ARG A 346 -28.17 -12.87 -30.74
N ALA A 347 -28.65 -11.82 -30.07
CA ALA A 347 -29.24 -10.65 -30.72
C ALA A 347 -28.20 -9.91 -31.61
N TYR A 348 -26.99 -9.69 -31.08
CA TYR A 348 -25.91 -9.06 -31.85
C TYR A 348 -25.47 -9.90 -33.06
N LEU A 349 -25.41 -11.23 -32.90
CA LEU A 349 -25.14 -12.16 -34.01
C LEU A 349 -26.19 -12.03 -35.12
N LYS A 350 -27.48 -12.00 -34.77
CA LYS A 350 -28.58 -11.82 -35.74
C LYS A 350 -28.46 -10.49 -36.50
N MET A 351 -27.97 -9.44 -35.85
CA MET A 351 -27.80 -8.10 -36.43
C MET A 351 -26.55 -7.98 -37.34
N THR A 352 -25.54 -8.83 -37.19
CA THR A 352 -24.21 -8.59 -37.81
C THR A 352 -23.54 -9.81 -38.47
N GLY A 353 -24.12 -11.00 -38.37
CA GLY A 353 -23.51 -12.26 -38.84
C GLY A 353 -22.25 -12.70 -38.06
N CYS A 354 -21.77 -11.89 -37.11
CA CYS A 354 -20.48 -12.08 -36.46
C CYS A 354 -20.50 -13.19 -35.40
N ASN A 355 -20.31 -14.43 -35.84
CA ASN A 355 -20.29 -15.64 -35.00
C ASN A 355 -19.16 -15.68 -33.94
N ASP A 356 -18.23 -14.73 -33.96
CA ASP A 356 -17.07 -14.64 -33.07
C ASP A 356 -17.36 -14.03 -31.69
N LYS A 357 -18.54 -13.43 -31.50
CA LYS A 357 -18.92 -12.76 -30.24
C LYS A 357 -19.67 -13.66 -29.23
N ARG A 358 -19.73 -14.99 -29.46
CA ARG A 358 -20.34 -15.94 -28.50
C ARG A 358 -19.37 -16.22 -27.33
N PRO A 359 -19.79 -16.14 -26.04
CA PRO A 359 -18.92 -16.35 -24.88
C PRO A 359 -18.06 -17.63 -24.93
N ALA A 360 -18.64 -18.77 -25.32
CA ALA A 360 -17.90 -20.03 -25.45
C ALA A 360 -16.76 -20.00 -26.49
N LYS A 361 -16.93 -19.28 -27.62
CA LYS A 361 -15.90 -19.10 -28.65
C LYS A 361 -14.83 -18.09 -28.21
N PHE A 362 -15.28 -17.01 -27.57
CA PHE A 362 -14.41 -16.01 -26.94
C PHE A 362 -13.47 -16.67 -25.92
N ALA A 363 -14.01 -17.45 -24.98
CA ALA A 363 -13.25 -18.11 -23.93
C ALA A 363 -12.28 -19.17 -24.49
N LYS A 364 -12.73 -19.97 -25.47
CA LYS A 364 -11.84 -20.90 -26.19
C LYS A 364 -10.63 -20.16 -26.78
N ARG A 365 -10.85 -19.04 -27.49
CA ARG A 365 -9.77 -18.23 -28.07
C ARG A 365 -8.91 -17.54 -27.00
N ALA A 366 -9.48 -17.14 -25.87
CA ALA A 366 -8.71 -16.57 -24.76
C ALA A 366 -7.71 -17.59 -24.20
N VAL A 367 -8.16 -18.82 -23.94
CA VAL A 367 -7.29 -19.92 -23.48
C VAL A 367 -6.30 -20.34 -24.56
N GLU A 368 -6.73 -20.51 -25.82
CA GLU A 368 -5.86 -20.88 -26.95
C GLU A 368 -4.79 -19.83 -27.31
N ASN A 369 -4.98 -18.59 -26.88
CA ASN A 369 -3.95 -17.56 -26.97
C ASN A 369 -3.07 -17.55 -25.71
N ALA A 370 -3.66 -17.67 -24.51
CA ALA A 370 -2.92 -17.70 -23.26
C ALA A 370 -1.95 -18.88 -23.17
N THR A 371 -2.25 -20.03 -23.80
CA THR A 371 -1.31 -21.15 -23.91
C THR A 371 -0.12 -20.89 -24.83
N ARG A 372 -0.14 -19.84 -25.65
CA ARG A 372 0.99 -19.42 -26.50
C ARG A 372 1.95 -18.45 -25.79
N GLY A 373 1.65 -18.04 -24.57
CA GLY A 373 2.45 -17.07 -23.83
C GLY A 373 2.23 -15.63 -24.28
N TRP A 374 3.16 -14.76 -23.90
CA TRP A 374 3.08 -13.30 -24.10
C TRP A 374 3.38 -12.84 -25.54
N ASP A 375 3.52 -13.74 -26.50
CA ASP A 375 3.90 -13.33 -27.85
C ASP A 375 2.74 -12.62 -28.58
N GLY A 376 3.06 -11.51 -29.23
CA GLY A 376 2.05 -10.60 -29.79
C GLY A 376 1.18 -9.87 -28.75
N VAL A 377 1.45 -9.95 -27.44
CA VAL A 377 0.69 -9.23 -26.38
C VAL A 377 1.49 -8.09 -25.74
N CYS A 378 0.90 -6.89 -25.63
CA CYS A 378 1.49 -5.79 -24.87
C CYS A 378 1.29 -5.98 -23.35
N ARG A 379 2.37 -5.95 -22.55
CA ARG A 379 2.28 -6.17 -21.09
C ARG A 379 1.58 -5.06 -20.27
N GLN A 380 1.29 -3.89 -20.86
CA GLN A 380 0.64 -2.78 -20.13
C GLN A 380 -0.87 -2.70 -20.36
N CYS A 381 -1.32 -2.67 -21.62
CA CYS A 381 -2.72 -2.50 -21.99
C CYS A 381 -3.40 -3.81 -22.42
N PHE A 382 -2.63 -4.90 -22.43
CA PHE A 382 -2.98 -6.26 -22.84
C PHE A 382 -3.43 -6.42 -24.31
N GLY A 383 -3.48 -5.32 -25.07
CA GLY A 383 -3.78 -5.33 -26.50
C GLY A 383 -2.83 -6.21 -27.31
N THR A 384 -3.39 -7.01 -28.22
CA THR A 384 -2.63 -7.78 -29.21
C THR A 384 -2.06 -6.85 -30.28
N CYS A 385 -0.78 -7.01 -30.62
CA CYS A 385 -0.11 -6.26 -31.68
C CYS A 385 1.05 -7.08 -32.27
N GLU A 386 1.15 -7.12 -33.60
CA GLU A 386 2.20 -7.85 -34.32
C GLU A 386 3.59 -7.24 -34.10
N ASN A 387 3.66 -5.92 -33.92
CA ASN A 387 4.91 -5.16 -33.76
C ASN A 387 5.03 -4.61 -32.33
N LEU A 388 5.63 -5.42 -31.44
CA LEU A 388 5.92 -4.99 -30.06
C LEU A 388 7.36 -4.53 -29.89
N PHE A 389 7.54 -3.41 -29.21
CA PHE A 389 8.83 -2.85 -28.82
C PHE A 389 9.26 -3.40 -27.46
N ALA A 390 10.48 -3.93 -27.37
CA ALA A 390 11.07 -4.34 -26.09
C ALA A 390 11.28 -3.14 -25.15
N CYS A 391 11.09 -3.36 -23.84
CA CYS A 391 11.33 -2.38 -22.80
C CYS A 391 12.78 -1.90 -22.86
N SER A 392 13.01 -0.61 -23.07
CA SER A 392 14.39 -0.12 -23.29
C SER A 392 15.31 -0.25 -22.07
N ARG A 393 14.80 -0.55 -20.86
CA ARG A 393 15.58 -1.00 -19.70
C ARG A 393 15.69 -2.54 -19.67
N CYS A 394 14.73 -3.26 -19.08
CA CYS A 394 14.85 -4.71 -18.81
C CYS A 394 14.93 -5.61 -20.06
N LYS A 395 14.57 -5.14 -21.26
CA LYS A 395 14.50 -5.89 -22.54
C LYS A 395 13.48 -7.04 -22.61
N GLU A 396 13.22 -7.75 -21.51
CA GLU A 396 12.31 -8.90 -21.42
C GLU A 396 10.86 -8.56 -21.80
N VAL A 397 10.35 -7.46 -21.25
CA VAL A 397 8.95 -7.07 -21.37
C VAL A 397 8.71 -6.29 -22.66
N LYS A 398 7.62 -6.59 -23.38
CA LYS A 398 7.28 -5.97 -24.67
C LYS A 398 6.01 -5.10 -24.62
N TYR A 399 5.97 -4.01 -25.39
CA TYR A 399 4.84 -3.06 -25.46
C TYR A 399 4.47 -2.68 -26.90
N CYS A 400 3.20 -2.37 -27.17
CA CYS A 400 2.74 -1.91 -28.49
C CYS A 400 3.12 -0.44 -28.81
N GLY A 401 3.71 0.30 -27.88
CA GLY A 401 4.17 1.67 -28.15
C GLY A 401 4.58 2.48 -26.91
N LYS A 402 5.13 3.68 -27.16
CA LYS A 402 5.74 4.56 -26.14
C LYS A 402 4.83 4.92 -24.96
N LEU A 403 3.51 5.06 -25.18
CA LEU A 403 2.55 5.36 -24.10
C LEU A 403 2.41 4.19 -23.12
N CYS A 404 2.25 2.98 -23.65
CA CYS A 404 2.19 1.75 -22.85
C CYS A 404 3.51 1.51 -22.10
N GLN A 405 4.65 1.71 -22.77
CA GLN A 405 5.95 1.66 -22.14
C GLN A 405 6.09 2.68 -20.99
N LYS A 406 5.69 3.95 -21.19
CA LYS A 406 5.75 4.99 -20.15
C LYS A 406 4.90 4.65 -18.91
N ARG A 407 3.68 4.13 -19.09
CA ARG A 407 2.81 3.69 -17.98
C ARG A 407 3.43 2.54 -17.18
N ALA A 408 3.98 1.53 -17.87
CA ALA A 408 4.59 0.36 -17.23
C ALA A 408 5.97 0.63 -16.60
N TRP A 409 6.72 1.62 -17.11
CA TRP A 409 8.15 1.82 -16.89
C TRP A 409 8.61 1.70 -15.43
N ARG A 410 7.88 2.30 -14.49
CA ARG A 410 8.21 2.27 -13.06
C ARG A 410 8.20 0.85 -12.47
N LYS A 411 7.38 -0.06 -12.99
CA LYS A 411 7.28 -1.48 -12.58
C LYS A 411 8.39 -2.38 -13.17
N HIS A 412 9.22 -1.86 -14.09
CA HIS A 412 10.24 -2.64 -14.82
C HIS A 412 11.61 -1.93 -14.87
N LYS A 413 11.87 -1.11 -13.85
CA LYS A 413 13.16 -0.47 -13.64
C LYS A 413 13.79 -1.07 -12.37
N HIS A 414 14.60 -2.12 -12.54
CA HIS A 414 15.52 -2.52 -11.48
C HIS A 414 16.46 -1.34 -11.22
N LEU A 415 16.39 -0.79 -10.00
CA LEU A 415 17.27 0.28 -9.57
C LEU A 415 18.62 -0.33 -9.18
N VAL A 416 19.67 0.47 -9.28
CA VAL A 416 21.02 0.09 -8.85
C VAL A 416 21.46 1.07 -7.77
N ILE A 417 21.87 0.52 -6.62
CA ILE A 417 22.38 1.27 -5.49
C ILE A 417 23.91 1.32 -5.59
N GLY A 418 24.48 2.52 -5.68
CA GLY A 418 25.91 2.73 -5.54
C GLY A 418 26.33 2.90 -4.09
N THR A 419 27.44 2.30 -3.71
CA THR A 419 28.21 2.66 -2.50
C THR A 419 29.70 2.39 -2.74
N HIS A 420 30.57 2.64 -1.76
CA HIS A 420 32.00 2.49 -1.91
C HIS A 420 32.50 1.03 -1.87
N SER A 421 33.65 0.80 -2.53
CA SER A 421 34.42 -0.45 -2.47
C SER A 421 35.47 -0.46 -1.36
N GLY A 422 35.99 -1.65 -1.04
CA GLY A 422 36.95 -1.92 0.03
C GLY A 422 36.28 -2.37 1.32
N THR A 423 36.92 -2.08 2.46
CA THR A 423 36.34 -2.21 3.81
C THR A 423 34.99 -1.50 3.89
N PHE A 424 34.02 -2.12 4.56
CA PHE A 424 32.67 -1.59 4.76
C PHE A 424 32.34 -1.31 6.23
N GLN A 425 31.49 -0.31 6.47
CA GLN A 425 30.99 0.08 7.78
C GLN A 425 29.59 -0.54 8.04
N ALA A 426 29.00 -0.23 9.20
CA ALA A 426 27.58 -0.53 9.43
C ALA A 426 26.66 0.50 8.77
N ASP A 427 27.20 1.65 8.34
CA ASP A 427 26.43 2.73 7.76
C ASP A 427 25.89 2.37 6.37
N GLU A 428 26.75 2.26 5.37
CA GLU A 428 26.33 1.96 4.01
C GLU A 428 25.74 0.53 3.89
N ALA A 429 26.16 -0.40 4.76
CA ALA A 429 25.52 -1.70 4.92
C ALA A 429 24.05 -1.60 5.37
N LEU A 430 23.73 -0.77 6.36
CA LEU A 430 22.35 -0.53 6.82
C LEU A 430 21.57 0.31 5.79
N GLY A 431 22.15 1.37 5.26
CA GLY A 431 21.54 2.22 4.23
C GLY A 431 21.11 1.44 2.99
N VAL A 432 21.92 0.49 2.51
CA VAL A 432 21.54 -0.45 1.43
C VAL A 432 20.33 -1.31 1.80
N TYR A 433 20.27 -1.82 3.03
CA TYR A 433 19.15 -2.64 3.50
C TYR A 433 17.86 -1.80 3.58
N LEU A 434 17.93 -0.65 4.23
CA LEU A 434 16.82 0.30 4.38
C LEU A 434 16.25 0.73 3.04
N LEU A 435 17.09 0.98 2.03
CA LEU A 435 16.62 1.21 0.68
C LEU A 435 15.89 -0.01 0.11
N ARG A 436 16.44 -1.23 0.24
CA ARG A 436 15.83 -2.46 -0.30
C ARG A 436 14.51 -2.89 0.37
N VAL A 437 14.18 -2.35 1.55
CA VAL A 437 12.83 -2.45 2.14
C VAL A 437 11.81 -1.70 1.27
N ILE A 438 12.15 -0.50 0.80
CA ILE A 438 11.26 0.36 0.01
C ILE A 438 10.85 -0.38 -1.29
N PRO A 439 9.54 -0.51 -1.61
CA PRO A 439 9.09 -1.29 -2.77
C PRO A 439 9.69 -0.85 -4.11
N LEU A 440 10.06 0.42 -4.23
CA LEU A 440 10.73 1.01 -5.40
C LEU A 440 12.15 0.48 -5.63
N TYR A 441 12.89 0.16 -4.57
CA TYR A 441 14.26 -0.38 -4.62
C TYR A 441 14.33 -1.86 -4.22
N HIS A 442 13.19 -2.54 -4.05
CA HIS A 442 13.16 -3.95 -3.68
C HIS A 442 13.93 -4.82 -4.69
N LYS A 443 14.85 -5.66 -4.19
CA LYS A 443 15.79 -6.47 -4.99
C LYS A 443 16.71 -5.66 -5.92
N SER A 444 17.00 -4.39 -5.60
CA SER A 444 18.06 -3.63 -6.27
C SER A 444 19.42 -4.31 -6.11
N SER A 445 20.19 -4.38 -7.20
CA SER A 445 21.60 -4.74 -7.13
C SER A 445 22.41 -3.60 -6.52
N VAL A 446 23.51 -3.95 -5.87
CA VAL A 446 24.50 -3.00 -5.35
C VAL A 446 25.71 -3.00 -6.27
N VAL A 447 26.28 -1.83 -6.51
CA VAL A 447 27.56 -1.64 -7.21
C VAL A 447 28.50 -0.93 -6.26
N ARG A 448 29.59 -1.60 -5.86
CA ARG A 448 30.58 -1.09 -4.91
C ARG A 448 31.78 -0.52 -5.68
N SER A 449 31.97 0.80 -5.64
CA SER A 449 33.04 1.49 -6.38
C SER A 449 33.37 2.85 -5.76
N ARG A 450 34.60 3.33 -5.95
CA ARG A 450 35.01 4.71 -5.66
C ARG A 450 35.32 5.53 -6.93
N ASP A 451 35.12 4.98 -8.13
CA ASP A 451 35.20 5.73 -9.40
C ASP A 451 33.86 6.43 -9.69
N LEU A 452 33.88 7.76 -9.72
CA LEU A 452 32.72 8.60 -10.06
C LEU A 452 32.09 8.22 -11.40
N LYS A 453 32.86 7.76 -12.40
CA LYS A 453 32.32 7.35 -13.72
C LYS A 453 31.46 6.09 -13.65
N VAL A 454 31.68 5.25 -12.63
CA VAL A 454 30.85 4.07 -12.35
C VAL A 454 29.60 4.47 -11.55
N LEU A 455 29.71 5.48 -10.68
CA LEU A 455 28.67 5.94 -9.75
C LEU A 455 27.67 6.94 -10.37
N GLU A 456 28.15 7.83 -11.26
CA GLU A 456 27.33 8.81 -11.99
C GLU A 456 26.07 8.23 -12.66
N PRO A 457 26.13 7.13 -13.43
CA PRO A 457 24.95 6.57 -14.11
C PRO A 457 24.02 5.76 -13.20
N LEU A 458 24.34 5.56 -11.92
CA LEU A 458 23.53 4.78 -10.98
C LEU A 458 22.31 5.57 -10.48
N ASP A 459 21.25 4.85 -10.12
CA ASP A 459 19.97 5.46 -9.80
C ASP A 459 19.96 6.16 -8.44
N ILE A 460 20.63 5.58 -7.45
CA ILE A 460 20.86 6.14 -6.12
C ILE A 460 22.29 5.82 -5.70
N VAL A 461 22.97 6.74 -5.02
CA VAL A 461 24.30 6.49 -4.46
C VAL A 461 24.34 6.99 -3.03
N ILE A 462 24.84 6.14 -2.13
CA ILE A 462 25.00 6.43 -0.70
C ILE A 462 26.47 6.29 -0.31
N ASP A 463 26.90 7.06 0.68
CA ASP A 463 28.24 7.00 1.29
C ASP A 463 29.45 7.14 0.35
N VAL A 464 29.24 7.67 -0.87
CA VAL A 464 30.32 7.93 -1.81
C VAL A 464 29.94 9.00 -2.82
N GLY A 465 30.91 9.85 -3.16
CA GLY A 465 30.84 10.85 -4.23
C GLY A 465 30.99 12.30 -3.78
N GLY A 466 31.03 12.57 -2.48
CA GLY A 466 31.20 13.91 -1.90
C GLY A 466 29.99 14.84 -2.08
N VAL A 467 28.78 14.28 -2.18
CA VAL A 467 27.55 15.03 -2.44
C VAL A 467 26.37 14.49 -1.62
N TYR A 468 25.76 15.35 -0.81
CA TYR A 468 24.37 15.23 -0.39
C TYR A 468 23.48 16.05 -1.32
N ASP A 469 22.56 15.38 -2.01
CA ASP A 469 21.51 16.00 -2.81
C ASP A 469 20.36 14.99 -3.00
N HIS A 470 19.28 15.17 -2.24
CA HIS A 470 18.07 14.34 -2.33
C HIS A 470 17.43 14.39 -3.73
N SER A 471 17.46 15.54 -4.41
CA SER A 471 16.89 15.68 -5.76
C SER A 471 17.65 14.89 -6.83
N LYS A 472 18.94 14.62 -6.58
CA LYS A 472 19.80 13.77 -7.42
C LYS A 472 19.96 12.34 -6.86
N LEU A 473 19.32 12.00 -5.75
CA LEU A 473 19.48 10.74 -5.03
C LEU A 473 20.97 10.44 -4.73
N ARG A 474 21.66 11.41 -4.12
CA ARG A 474 23.04 11.29 -3.64
C ARG A 474 23.09 11.57 -2.15
N TYR A 475 23.67 10.65 -1.39
CA TYR A 475 23.61 10.61 0.08
C TYR A 475 24.97 10.31 0.69
N ASP A 476 25.92 11.21 0.46
CA ASP A 476 27.23 11.21 1.13
C ASP A 476 27.29 12.31 2.21
N HIS A 477 28.08 12.08 3.25
CA HIS A 477 28.30 12.94 4.42
C HIS A 477 29.76 13.40 4.59
N HIS A 478 30.68 12.87 3.76
CA HIS A 478 32.12 13.10 3.81
C HIS A 478 32.54 14.51 3.35
N GLN A 479 31.69 15.23 2.61
CA GLN A 479 32.06 16.49 1.99
C GLN A 479 32.28 17.64 2.99
N ARG A 480 33.30 18.46 2.70
CA ARG A 480 33.71 19.59 3.55
C ARG A 480 32.55 20.56 3.76
N GLY A 481 32.17 20.76 5.02
CA GLY A 481 31.09 21.66 5.42
C GLY A 481 29.71 21.02 5.53
N PHE A 482 29.58 19.71 5.26
CA PHE A 482 28.35 19.00 5.57
C PHE A 482 28.11 18.95 7.09
N ALA A 483 26.92 19.38 7.52
CA ALA A 483 26.55 19.57 8.92
C ALA A 483 25.05 19.31 9.16
N GLU A 484 24.40 18.50 8.32
CA GLU A 484 23.00 18.13 8.52
C GLU A 484 22.84 17.22 9.75
N THR A 485 21.77 17.43 10.49
CA THR A 485 21.34 16.66 11.67
C THR A 485 19.83 16.38 11.54
N LEU A 486 19.28 15.52 12.41
CA LEU A 486 17.83 15.32 12.50
C LEU A 486 17.16 16.32 13.47
N SER A 487 17.55 17.59 13.37
CA SER A 487 17.10 18.67 14.27
C SER A 487 15.58 18.86 14.30
N GLU A 488 14.89 18.57 13.21
CA GLU A 488 13.43 18.62 13.09
C GLU A 488 12.67 17.65 14.00
N VAL A 489 13.34 16.64 14.58
CA VAL A 489 12.79 15.78 15.63
C VAL A 489 13.65 15.76 16.91
N GLY A 490 14.50 16.79 17.09
CA GLY A 490 15.20 17.07 18.35
C GLY A 490 16.66 16.65 18.44
N TYR A 491 17.22 15.97 17.43
CA TYR A 491 18.58 15.40 17.50
C TYR A 491 19.65 16.31 16.88
N SER A 492 20.82 16.36 17.53
CA SER A 492 21.96 17.21 17.12
C SER A 492 23.15 16.42 16.57
N THR A 493 23.09 15.09 16.56
CA THR A 493 24.09 14.24 15.93
C THR A 493 24.10 14.46 14.42
N LYS A 494 25.30 14.57 13.85
CA LYS A 494 25.52 14.73 12.41
C LYS A 494 25.19 13.41 11.71
N LEU A 495 24.42 13.47 10.63
CA LEU A 495 23.97 12.29 9.88
C LEU A 495 25.14 11.61 9.13
N SER A 496 25.10 10.28 9.03
CA SER A 496 25.85 9.48 8.03
C SER A 496 24.93 9.17 6.84
N ALA A 497 25.33 8.27 5.92
CA ALA A 497 24.49 7.93 4.78
C ALA A 497 23.20 7.20 5.20
N THR A 498 23.21 6.40 6.27
CA THR A 498 22.01 5.85 6.92
C THR A 498 21.13 6.97 7.45
N GLY A 499 21.64 7.89 8.26
CA GLY A 499 20.85 9.02 8.77
C GLY A 499 20.23 9.84 7.65
N LEU A 500 20.94 10.01 6.54
CA LEU A 500 20.43 10.66 5.34
C LEU A 500 19.31 9.86 4.63
N VAL A 501 19.46 8.54 4.48
CA VAL A 501 18.41 7.64 3.95
C VAL A 501 17.20 7.63 4.89
N TYR A 502 17.43 7.54 6.19
CA TYR A 502 16.40 7.51 7.22
C TYR A 502 15.64 8.84 7.33
N ARG A 503 16.33 9.99 7.19
CA ARG A 503 15.71 11.32 7.14
C ARG A 503 14.58 11.38 6.10
N HIS A 504 14.87 10.89 4.89
CA HIS A 504 13.95 10.96 3.75
C HIS A 504 12.95 9.80 3.69
N TYR A 505 13.36 8.58 3.98
CA TYR A 505 12.56 7.38 3.75
C TYR A 505 12.12 6.65 5.03
N GLY A 506 12.60 7.02 6.22
CA GLY A 506 12.37 6.26 7.47
C GLY A 506 10.89 6.03 7.79
N ARG A 507 10.01 6.97 7.45
CA ARG A 507 8.54 6.83 7.60
C ARG A 507 7.95 5.81 6.62
N GLU A 508 8.38 5.84 5.34
CA GLU A 508 7.98 4.87 4.31
C GLU A 508 8.50 3.46 4.66
N ILE A 509 9.72 3.36 5.17
CA ILE A 509 10.32 2.11 5.66
C ILE A 509 9.50 1.55 6.84
N ILE A 510 9.21 2.35 7.87
CA ILE A 510 8.39 1.94 9.01
C ILE A 510 7.02 1.43 8.55
N LYS A 511 6.34 2.16 7.65
CA LYS A 511 5.02 1.74 7.11
C LYS A 511 5.09 0.59 6.10
N THR A 512 6.24 0.30 5.52
CA THR A 512 6.44 -0.90 4.69
C THR A 512 6.61 -2.15 5.55
N LEU A 513 7.32 -2.04 6.68
CA LEU A 513 7.55 -3.13 7.63
C LEU A 513 6.33 -3.39 8.54
N HIS A 514 5.63 -2.33 8.95
CA HIS A 514 4.41 -2.39 9.75
C HIS A 514 3.25 -1.60 9.09
N PRO A 515 2.62 -2.13 8.01
CA PRO A 515 1.55 -1.42 7.30
C PRO A 515 0.34 -1.03 8.17
N SER A 516 0.04 -1.85 9.18
CA SER A 516 -1.04 -1.66 10.14
C SER A 516 -0.78 -0.57 11.20
N LEU A 517 0.42 0.00 11.27
CA LEU A 517 0.73 1.07 12.23
C LEU A 517 -0.11 2.33 11.92
N PRO A 518 -0.85 2.90 12.90
CA PRO A 518 -1.62 4.13 12.69
C PRO A 518 -0.75 5.30 12.24
N GLU A 519 -1.25 6.10 11.28
CA GLU A 519 -0.46 7.13 10.58
C GLU A 519 -0.03 8.28 11.51
N ASP A 520 -0.83 8.57 12.52
CA ASP A 520 -0.59 9.51 13.61
C ASP A 520 0.52 9.05 14.59
N ILE A 521 0.76 7.74 14.68
CA ILE A 521 1.80 7.13 15.52
C ILE A 521 3.15 7.02 14.78
N VAL A 522 3.15 7.01 13.43
CA VAL A 522 4.39 6.95 12.61
C VAL A 522 5.41 8.03 12.99
N PRO A 523 5.07 9.31 13.23
CA PRO A 523 6.04 10.33 13.65
C PRO A 523 6.72 10.04 14.99
N TRP A 524 6.00 9.47 15.96
CA TRP A 524 6.56 9.08 17.26
C TRP A 524 7.50 7.89 17.10
N VAL A 525 7.07 6.82 16.41
CA VAL A 525 7.91 5.64 16.13
C VAL A 525 9.16 6.02 15.33
N TYR A 526 9.05 6.97 14.40
CA TYR A 526 10.17 7.52 13.64
C TYR A 526 11.20 8.24 14.52
N SER A 527 10.76 9.16 15.39
CA SER A 527 11.68 9.83 16.33
C SER A 527 12.29 8.86 17.35
N ARG A 528 11.48 7.91 17.83
CA ARG A 528 11.89 6.88 18.80
C ARG A 528 12.93 5.92 18.21
N MET A 529 12.72 5.42 17.00
CA MET A 529 13.63 4.51 16.32
C MET A 529 14.94 5.20 15.90
N TYR A 530 14.92 6.52 15.66
CA TYR A 530 16.15 7.27 15.44
C TYR A 530 17.06 7.25 16.69
N GLY A 531 16.59 7.76 17.83
CA GLY A 531 17.39 7.81 19.06
C GLY A 531 17.64 6.45 19.73
N ALA A 532 16.80 5.44 19.46
CA ALA A 532 17.02 4.09 19.96
C ALA A 532 18.05 3.27 19.15
N PHE A 533 18.37 3.68 17.91
CA PHE A 533 19.15 2.85 17.00
C PHE A 533 19.99 3.63 15.98
N VAL A 534 19.36 4.48 15.15
CA VAL A 534 20.02 5.11 13.99
C VAL A 534 21.06 6.14 14.42
N GLU A 535 20.81 6.92 15.48
CA GLU A 535 21.74 7.92 16.00
C GLU A 535 23.10 7.31 16.40
N ALA A 536 23.11 6.07 16.87
CA ALA A 536 24.35 5.37 17.21
C ALA A 536 25.20 5.01 15.96
N ILE A 537 24.55 4.79 14.81
CA ILE A 537 25.24 4.58 13.53
C ILE A 537 25.80 5.91 13.02
N ASP A 538 24.95 6.94 12.95
CA ASP A 538 25.33 8.32 12.57
C ASP A 538 26.52 8.83 13.39
N GLY A 539 26.47 8.65 14.71
CA GLY A 539 27.50 9.10 15.65
C GLY A 539 28.81 8.34 15.52
N ILE A 540 28.78 7.01 15.48
CA ILE A 540 30.00 6.18 15.33
C ILE A 540 30.70 6.52 14.00
N ASP A 541 29.94 6.66 12.92
CA ASP A 541 30.50 6.84 11.59
C ASP A 541 31.06 8.26 11.36
N ASN A 542 30.40 9.28 11.89
CA ASN A 542 30.95 10.65 11.94
C ASN A 542 32.06 10.85 12.99
N GLY A 543 32.51 9.78 13.68
CA GLY A 543 33.62 9.83 14.64
C GLY A 543 33.28 10.55 15.95
N VAL A 544 32.02 10.52 16.37
CA VAL A 544 31.55 11.13 17.62
C VAL A 544 31.89 10.22 18.80
N GLU A 545 32.67 10.73 19.74
CA GLU A 545 32.99 10.02 20.99
C GLU A 545 31.76 9.91 21.91
N VAL A 546 31.56 8.73 22.50
CA VAL A 546 30.42 8.44 23.41
C VAL A 546 30.52 9.20 24.75
N VAL A 547 31.68 9.79 25.05
CA VAL A 547 31.92 10.60 26.25
C VAL A 547 32.41 12.01 25.88
N PRO A 548 32.14 13.04 26.72
CA PRO A 548 32.61 14.40 26.45
C PRO A 548 34.14 14.48 26.31
N LYS A 549 34.60 15.37 25.41
CA LYS A 549 36.03 15.56 25.12
C LYS A 549 36.85 15.79 26.40
N GLY A 550 37.78 14.89 26.68
CA GLY A 550 38.66 14.93 27.87
C GLY A 550 38.24 13.96 28.98
N ALA A 551 37.05 13.34 28.89
CA ALA A 551 36.72 12.14 29.67
C ALA A 551 37.20 10.88 28.95
N SER A 552 37.36 9.80 29.70
CA SER A 552 37.61 8.44 29.19
C SER A 552 36.44 7.53 29.56
N PRO A 553 36.00 6.62 28.67
CA PRO A 553 34.95 5.66 29.02
C PRO A 553 35.49 4.62 30.02
N MET A 554 34.65 4.24 30.99
CA MET A 554 35.02 3.30 32.07
C MET A 554 35.25 1.86 31.58
N TYR A 555 34.72 1.52 30.41
CA TYR A 555 34.92 0.26 29.71
C TYR A 555 34.76 0.49 28.20
N ARG A 556 35.23 -0.44 27.37
CA ARG A 556 35.01 -0.43 25.92
C ARG A 556 34.08 -1.56 25.52
N ASP A 557 32.93 -1.24 24.94
CA ASP A 557 32.11 -2.25 24.27
C ASP A 557 32.67 -2.58 22.87
N GLY A 558 32.52 -3.84 22.48
CA GLY A 558 32.80 -4.36 21.14
C GLY A 558 31.70 -5.27 20.60
N SER A 559 30.53 -5.31 21.27
CA SER A 559 29.41 -6.17 20.92
C SER A 559 28.41 -5.51 19.96
N GLY A 560 28.26 -4.18 20.00
CA GLY A 560 27.35 -3.41 19.15
C GLY A 560 27.51 -3.58 17.63
N LEU A 561 26.50 -3.13 16.86
CA LEU A 561 26.34 -3.45 15.44
C LEU A 561 27.54 -3.06 14.56
N SER A 562 28.10 -1.85 14.72
CA SER A 562 29.27 -1.42 13.93
C SER A 562 30.50 -2.30 14.17
N ALA A 563 30.67 -2.81 15.39
CA ALA A 563 31.72 -3.77 15.71
C ALA A 563 31.42 -5.20 15.18
N ARG A 564 30.14 -5.58 15.10
CA ARG A 564 29.70 -6.84 14.44
C ARG A 564 29.97 -6.81 12.94
N VAL A 565 29.54 -5.75 12.25
CA VAL A 565 29.78 -5.56 10.82
C VAL A 565 31.28 -5.46 10.51
N GLY A 566 32.04 -4.74 11.34
CA GLY A 566 33.50 -4.71 11.28
C GLY A 566 34.18 -6.10 11.35
N ARG A 567 33.54 -7.12 11.93
CA ARG A 567 34.03 -8.51 11.95
C ARG A 567 33.65 -9.35 10.73
N VAL A 568 32.74 -8.89 9.87
CA VAL A 568 32.37 -9.56 8.61
C VAL A 568 33.35 -9.21 7.49
N ASN A 569 33.96 -8.01 7.55
CA ASN A 569 35.07 -7.60 6.70
C ASN A 569 36.19 -8.64 6.68
N LYS A 570 36.86 -8.75 5.52
CA LYS A 570 38.04 -9.61 5.37
C LYS A 570 39.20 -9.10 6.24
N ARG A 571 39.88 -9.99 6.96
CA ARG A 571 41.04 -9.60 7.80
C ARG A 571 42.28 -9.39 6.93
N TRP A 572 43.16 -8.48 7.37
CA TRP A 572 44.38 -8.11 6.64
C TRP A 572 45.33 -9.29 6.33
N ASN A 573 45.23 -10.38 7.11
CA ASN A 573 46.03 -11.60 6.98
C ASN A 573 45.18 -12.84 6.59
N GLU A 574 44.00 -12.65 5.99
CA GLU A 574 43.10 -13.75 5.62
C GLU A 574 43.36 -14.23 4.18
N GLU A 575 43.81 -15.48 4.03
CA GLU A 575 43.95 -16.12 2.72
C GLU A 575 42.63 -16.80 2.30
N GLY A 576 42.28 -16.67 1.01
CA GLY A 576 41.00 -17.16 0.48
C GLY A 576 39.77 -16.44 1.03
N GLY A 577 38.69 -17.20 1.24
CA GLY A 577 37.37 -16.73 1.69
C GLY A 577 36.49 -16.15 0.56
N GLY A 578 35.23 -15.85 0.89
CA GLY A 578 34.31 -15.15 -0.01
C GLY A 578 34.74 -13.70 -0.28
N THR A 579 34.23 -13.14 -1.37
CA THR A 579 34.52 -11.79 -1.87
C THR A 579 34.06 -10.69 -0.90
N GLU A 580 34.56 -9.45 -1.10
CA GLU A 580 34.10 -8.30 -0.31
C GLU A 580 32.60 -8.04 -0.47
N ASP A 581 32.04 -8.28 -1.66
CA ASP A 581 30.65 -7.98 -1.97
C ASP A 581 29.71 -9.07 -1.41
N GLU A 582 30.09 -10.35 -1.44
CA GLU A 582 29.36 -11.42 -0.72
C GLU A 582 29.36 -11.17 0.80
N ARG A 583 30.46 -10.67 1.36
CA ARG A 583 30.56 -10.27 2.77
C ARG A 583 29.72 -9.03 3.08
N PHE A 584 29.64 -8.08 2.15
CA PHE A 584 28.81 -6.89 2.27
C PHE A 584 27.32 -7.24 2.30
N GLU A 585 26.86 -8.18 1.47
CA GLU A 585 25.48 -8.68 1.53
C GLU A 585 25.15 -9.33 2.89
N VAL A 586 26.09 -10.10 3.48
CA VAL A 586 25.95 -10.65 4.85
C VAL A 586 25.90 -9.53 5.91
N ALA A 587 26.72 -8.49 5.77
CA ALA A 587 26.71 -7.35 6.68
C ALA A 587 25.41 -6.53 6.59
N SER A 588 24.91 -6.29 5.37
CA SER A 588 23.67 -5.57 5.12
C SER A 588 22.45 -6.31 5.68
N ALA A 589 22.37 -7.63 5.47
CA ALA A 589 21.34 -8.47 6.08
C ALA A 589 21.42 -8.49 7.63
N MET A 590 22.63 -8.51 8.20
CA MET A 590 22.83 -8.46 9.66
C MET A 590 22.40 -7.12 10.27
N ALA A 591 22.70 -6.00 9.60
CA ALA A 591 22.30 -4.67 10.04
C ALA A 591 20.78 -4.47 9.96
N GLY A 592 20.17 -4.95 8.86
CA GLY A 592 18.72 -4.94 8.68
C GLY A 592 17.95 -5.77 9.71
N SER A 593 18.41 -6.99 10.00
CA SER A 593 17.78 -7.84 11.02
C SER A 593 17.83 -7.22 12.43
N GLU A 594 18.84 -6.40 12.73
CA GLU A 594 18.92 -5.66 13.99
C GLU A 594 17.92 -4.49 14.00
N PHE A 595 17.83 -3.74 12.89
CA PHE A 595 16.88 -2.63 12.71
C PHE A 595 15.43 -3.13 12.83
N GLU A 596 15.06 -4.22 12.16
CA GLU A 596 13.73 -4.83 12.27
C GLU A 596 13.45 -5.31 13.70
N SER A 597 14.45 -5.86 14.40
CA SER A 597 14.28 -6.33 15.78
C SER A 597 13.98 -5.18 16.75
N VAL A 598 14.68 -4.05 16.63
CA VAL A 598 14.43 -2.86 17.48
C VAL A 598 13.11 -2.19 17.10
N LEU A 599 12.81 -2.03 15.80
CA LEU A 599 11.54 -1.46 15.34
C LEU A 599 10.35 -2.29 15.82
N LYS A 600 10.45 -3.63 15.75
CA LYS A 600 9.44 -4.55 16.28
C LYS A 600 9.24 -4.37 17.79
N GLY A 601 10.30 -4.19 18.55
CA GLY A 601 10.20 -3.88 19.99
C GLY A 601 9.44 -2.58 20.27
N ILE A 602 9.70 -1.53 19.50
CA ILE A 602 8.99 -0.25 19.62
C ILE A 602 7.50 -0.41 19.23
N VAL A 603 7.20 -1.07 18.11
CA VAL A 603 5.83 -1.20 17.59
C VAL A 603 4.97 -2.17 18.40
N GLU A 604 5.51 -3.33 18.82
CA GLU A 604 4.73 -4.37 19.50
C GLU A 604 4.75 -4.26 21.04
N SER A 605 5.68 -3.49 21.62
CA SER A 605 5.77 -3.32 23.09
C SER A 605 5.64 -1.87 23.56
N GLU A 606 6.38 -0.93 22.99
CA GLU A 606 6.36 0.46 23.48
C GLU A 606 5.10 1.24 23.06
N VAL A 607 4.62 1.09 21.82
CA VAL A 607 3.39 1.77 21.36
C VAL A 607 2.16 1.37 22.21
N PRO A 608 1.87 0.07 22.46
CA PRO A 608 0.80 -0.31 23.38
C PRO A 608 1.03 0.14 24.82
N ALA A 609 2.28 0.12 25.29
CA ALA A 609 2.63 0.57 26.64
C ALA A 609 2.35 2.07 26.84
N ARG A 610 2.68 2.91 25.85
CA ARG A 610 2.44 4.36 25.93
C ARG A 610 0.96 4.69 26.14
N VAL A 611 0.05 3.99 25.45
CA VAL A 611 -1.41 4.15 25.62
C VAL A 611 -1.83 3.86 27.07
N LEU A 612 -1.43 2.69 27.60
CA LEU A 612 -1.78 2.28 28.97
C LEU A 612 -1.16 3.18 30.05
N VAL A 613 0.01 3.79 29.79
CA VAL A 613 0.59 4.81 30.67
C VAL A 613 -0.23 6.11 30.62
N GLU A 614 -0.68 6.54 29.44
CA GLU A 614 -1.47 7.76 29.28
C GLU A 614 -2.85 7.64 29.94
N GLU A 615 -3.51 6.49 29.80
CA GLU A 615 -4.74 6.16 30.53
C GLU A 615 -4.55 6.21 32.05
N ALA A 616 -3.49 5.56 32.57
CA ALA A 616 -3.20 5.54 34.00
C ALA A 616 -2.82 6.92 34.56
N VAL A 617 -2.18 7.80 33.77
CA VAL A 617 -1.92 9.19 34.15
C VAL A 617 -3.21 10.01 34.15
N LYS A 618 -4.13 9.79 33.20
CA LYS A 618 -5.45 10.44 33.20
C LYS A 618 -6.29 10.01 34.41
N ALA A 619 -6.36 8.70 34.69
CA ALA A 619 -7.09 8.08 35.80
C ALA A 619 -6.40 8.19 37.18
N ARG A 620 -5.32 8.97 37.32
CA ARG A 620 -4.54 9.07 38.57
C ARG A 620 -5.36 9.45 39.80
N PHE A 621 -6.41 10.25 39.62
CA PHE A 621 -7.29 10.69 40.71
C PHE A 621 -8.20 9.59 41.26
N ASP A 622 -8.49 8.55 40.46
CA ASP A 622 -9.24 7.37 40.88
C ASP A 622 -8.39 6.43 41.77
N VAL A 623 -7.06 6.61 41.75
CA VAL A 623 -6.07 5.85 42.54
C VAL A 623 -5.63 6.63 43.79
N HIS A 624 -5.47 7.95 43.68
CA HIS A 624 -5.04 8.81 44.77
C HIS A 624 -5.51 10.26 44.55
N GLU A 625 -6.16 10.84 45.57
CA GLU A 625 -6.76 12.19 45.53
C GLU A 625 -5.77 13.29 45.10
N GLY A 626 -4.50 13.20 45.51
CA GLY A 626 -3.44 14.14 45.09
C GLY A 626 -2.86 13.89 43.70
N GLY A 627 -3.28 12.84 42.98
CA GLY A 627 -2.74 12.42 41.68
C GLY A 627 -1.30 11.87 41.69
N GLU A 628 -0.61 11.91 42.84
CA GLU A 628 0.78 11.47 43.02
C GLU A 628 1.05 9.96 42.85
N ILE A 629 0.01 9.13 42.65
CA ILE A 629 0.10 7.68 42.53
C ILE A 629 -0.74 7.23 41.32
N ILE A 630 -0.18 6.37 40.46
CA ILE A 630 -0.90 5.75 39.34
C ILE A 630 -0.93 4.22 39.45
N LYS A 631 -1.86 3.59 38.74
CA LYS A 631 -2.04 2.14 38.69
C LYS A 631 -2.00 1.67 37.23
N PHE A 632 -1.20 0.64 36.94
CA PHE A 632 -1.24 -0.05 35.65
C PHE A 632 -2.08 -1.34 35.72
N PRO A 633 -2.68 -1.79 34.60
CA PRO A 633 -3.45 -3.03 34.56
C PRO A 633 -2.58 -4.29 34.73
N SER A 634 -1.29 -4.21 34.38
CA SER A 634 -0.32 -5.31 34.47
C SER A 634 1.10 -4.79 34.71
N GLY A 635 1.99 -5.65 35.21
CA GLY A 635 3.43 -5.39 35.30
C GLY A 635 4.23 -5.92 34.11
N GLY A 636 5.51 -5.54 34.06
CA GLY A 636 6.43 -5.88 32.95
C GLY A 636 6.38 -4.91 31.77
N MET A 637 5.37 -4.04 31.71
CA MET A 637 5.23 -2.98 30.72
C MET A 637 6.38 -1.94 30.80
N PRO A 638 6.98 -1.52 29.67
CA PRO A 638 7.95 -0.42 29.65
C PRO A 638 7.25 0.91 29.88
N TRP A 639 7.32 1.46 31.10
CA TRP A 639 6.51 2.64 31.47
C TRP A 639 7.29 3.94 31.70
N LYS A 640 8.59 3.86 32.06
CA LYS A 640 9.34 5.03 32.57
C LYS A 640 9.52 6.14 31.54
N GLY A 641 9.86 5.79 30.28
CA GLY A 641 10.05 6.78 29.20
C GLY A 641 8.74 7.52 28.91
N HIS A 642 7.69 6.76 28.60
CA HIS A 642 6.36 7.30 28.30
C HIS A 642 5.80 8.17 29.43
N LEU A 643 6.00 7.81 30.71
CA LEU A 643 5.57 8.68 31.82
C LEU A 643 6.29 10.05 31.79
N TYR A 644 7.57 10.09 31.43
CA TYR A 644 8.33 11.35 31.33
C TYR A 644 8.02 12.16 30.08
N GLU A 645 7.50 11.53 29.03
CA GLU A 645 6.96 12.20 27.83
C GLU A 645 5.57 12.79 28.15
N ILE A 646 4.66 11.95 28.66
CA ILE A 646 3.26 12.30 28.98
C ILE A 646 3.17 13.35 30.11
N GLU A 647 4.05 13.33 31.11
CA GLU A 647 4.11 14.41 32.11
C GLU A 647 4.52 15.75 31.50
N GLU A 648 5.43 15.78 30.52
CA GLU A 648 5.86 17.01 29.84
C GLU A 648 4.75 17.53 28.90
N GLU A 649 4.12 16.64 28.14
CA GLU A 649 2.98 16.93 27.26
C GLU A 649 1.77 17.50 28.03
N LEU A 650 1.48 16.93 29.21
CA LEU A 650 0.35 17.35 30.06
C LEU A 650 0.71 18.42 31.12
N LYS A 651 1.99 18.84 31.19
CA LYS A 651 2.52 19.80 32.19
C LYS A 651 2.29 19.35 33.65
N LEU A 652 2.55 18.06 33.88
CA LEU A 652 2.47 17.35 35.16
C LEU A 652 3.88 16.97 35.66
N ASP A 653 4.90 17.75 35.31
CA ASP A 653 6.31 17.48 35.60
C ASP A 653 6.58 17.10 37.06
N GLY A 654 6.98 15.85 37.28
CA GLY A 654 7.34 15.39 38.62
C GLY A 654 6.15 15.06 39.53
N VAL A 655 4.90 15.15 39.06
CA VAL A 655 3.69 14.91 39.88
C VAL A 655 3.61 13.46 40.34
N VAL A 656 3.78 12.48 39.43
CA VAL A 656 3.66 11.07 39.82
C VAL A 656 4.90 10.64 40.59
N LYS A 657 4.71 10.10 41.79
CA LYS A 657 5.78 9.64 42.70
C LYS A 657 5.86 8.12 42.76
N PHE A 658 4.72 7.44 42.72
CA PHE A 658 4.61 5.99 42.81
C PHE A 658 3.73 5.38 41.72
N VAL A 659 4.08 4.15 41.33
CA VAL A 659 3.35 3.31 40.39
C VAL A 659 2.97 2.00 41.09
N LEU A 660 1.70 1.59 40.93
CA LEU A 660 1.17 0.32 41.44
C LEU A 660 0.87 -0.65 40.28
N TYR A 661 1.38 -1.87 40.35
CA TYR A 661 1.16 -2.92 39.34
C TYR A 661 1.35 -4.33 39.95
N THR A 662 0.84 -5.38 39.32
CA THR A 662 1.14 -6.78 39.69
C THR A 662 2.34 -7.32 38.93
N ASP A 663 3.25 -8.03 39.60
CA ASP A 663 4.28 -8.81 38.91
C ASP A 663 3.74 -10.15 38.36
N GLN A 664 4.60 -10.93 37.70
CA GLN A 664 4.25 -12.22 37.11
C GLN A 664 3.81 -13.30 38.12
N ALA A 665 4.06 -13.10 39.42
CA ALA A 665 3.57 -13.96 40.49
C ALA A 665 2.26 -13.41 41.12
N GLY A 666 1.67 -12.37 40.53
CA GLY A 666 0.47 -11.69 41.03
C GLY A 666 0.73 -10.76 42.22
N MET A 667 1.99 -10.53 42.61
CA MET A 667 2.31 -9.71 43.77
C MET A 667 2.21 -8.22 43.43
N TRP A 668 1.47 -7.46 44.25
CA TRP A 668 1.36 -6.02 44.07
C TRP A 668 2.68 -5.33 44.43
N ARG A 669 3.18 -4.56 43.47
CA ARG A 669 4.39 -3.74 43.55
C ARG A 669 4.01 -2.30 43.78
N VAL A 670 4.77 -1.65 44.65
CA VAL A 670 4.82 -0.20 44.78
C VAL A 670 6.21 0.23 44.34
N GLN A 671 6.32 0.86 43.17
CA GLN A 671 7.60 1.28 42.60
C GLN A 671 7.70 2.80 42.55
N ALA A 672 8.83 3.33 43.01
CA ALA A 672 9.15 4.76 42.94
C ALA A 672 9.46 5.18 41.50
N VAL A 673 8.94 6.34 41.12
CA VAL A 673 9.31 7.02 39.86
C VAL A 673 10.67 7.70 40.07
N THR A 674 11.58 7.58 39.08
CA THR A 674 12.89 8.24 39.15
C THR A 674 12.83 9.67 38.59
N VAL A 675 13.85 10.47 38.87
CA VAL A 675 14.03 11.80 38.25
C VAL A 675 14.41 11.57 36.78
N LYS A 676 13.80 12.33 35.86
CA LYS A 676 14.05 12.25 34.40
C LYS A 676 15.55 12.41 34.13
N GLY A 677 16.12 11.56 33.27
CA GLY A 677 17.56 11.51 33.02
C GLY A 677 18.41 10.80 34.10
N THR A 678 17.83 10.28 35.19
CA THR A 678 18.57 9.52 36.23
C THR A 678 18.18 8.05 36.26
N ALA A 679 19.18 7.17 36.44
CA ALA A 679 18.95 5.73 36.52
C ALA A 679 18.39 5.28 37.89
N PHE A 680 18.84 5.91 38.99
CA PHE A 680 18.61 5.42 40.36
C PHE A 680 18.07 6.46 41.36
N THR A 681 17.95 7.74 40.99
CA THR A 681 17.47 8.78 41.90
C THR A 681 15.95 8.82 41.90
N ASN A 682 15.32 8.37 42.98
CA ASN A 682 13.86 8.40 43.15
C ASN A 682 13.35 9.83 43.36
N ARG A 683 12.15 10.16 42.89
CA ARG A 683 11.43 11.40 43.23
C ARG A 683 11.02 11.42 44.70
N VAL A 684 10.51 10.29 45.17
CA VAL A 684 10.29 9.93 46.57
C VAL A 684 10.63 8.44 46.70
N GLY A 685 11.47 8.06 47.66
CA GLY A 685 11.72 6.65 47.98
C GLY A 685 10.84 6.18 49.13
N LEU A 686 10.53 4.87 49.18
CA LEU A 686 9.82 4.26 50.31
C LEU A 686 10.53 4.55 51.65
N MET A 687 9.75 4.65 52.73
CA MET A 687 10.20 5.08 54.07
C MET A 687 11.45 4.34 54.54
N GLU A 688 12.40 5.07 55.15
CA GLU A 688 13.74 4.54 55.44
C GLU A 688 13.70 3.36 56.41
N GLU A 689 12.83 3.44 57.43
CA GLU A 689 12.55 2.39 58.42
C GLU A 689 12.05 1.05 57.83
N TRP A 690 11.58 1.04 56.59
CA TRP A 690 11.12 -0.17 55.89
C TRP A 690 12.20 -0.78 55.00
N ARG A 691 13.24 -0.02 54.62
CA ARG A 691 14.21 -0.44 53.59
C ARG A 691 15.03 -1.63 54.07
N GLY A 692 15.09 -2.67 53.23
CA GLY A 692 15.72 -3.95 53.56
C GLY A 692 14.86 -4.89 54.44
N VAL A 693 13.76 -4.38 55.03
CA VAL A 693 12.86 -5.17 55.87
C VAL A 693 11.88 -5.98 55.00
N ARG A 694 11.42 -7.11 55.53
CA ARG A 694 10.62 -8.11 54.83
C ARG A 694 9.42 -8.63 55.61
N ASP A 695 8.47 -9.18 54.85
CA ASP A 695 7.43 -10.11 55.29
C ASP A 695 6.71 -9.68 56.59
N GLU A 696 6.64 -10.52 57.63
CA GLU A 696 5.93 -10.20 58.88
C GLU A 696 6.55 -9.04 59.67
N GLU A 697 7.89 -8.88 59.65
CA GLU A 697 8.58 -7.77 60.34
C GLU A 697 8.23 -6.41 59.70
N LEU A 698 8.20 -6.38 58.37
CA LEU A 698 7.77 -5.19 57.60
C LEU A 698 6.29 -4.90 57.83
N SER A 699 5.45 -5.94 57.90
CA SER A 699 4.02 -5.78 58.18
C SER A 699 3.78 -5.20 59.57
N GLY A 700 4.53 -5.66 60.57
CA GLY A 700 4.50 -5.13 61.94
C GLY A 700 5.01 -3.70 62.06
N LYS A 701 6.17 -3.37 61.47
CA LYS A 701 6.74 -2.02 61.49
C LYS A 701 5.87 -0.99 60.75
N SER A 702 5.43 -1.33 59.54
CA SER A 702 4.60 -0.42 58.73
C SER A 702 3.16 -0.29 59.23
N GLY A 703 2.67 -1.24 60.05
CA GLY A 703 1.26 -1.34 60.40
C GLY A 703 0.37 -1.55 59.17
N ILE A 704 0.87 -2.32 58.18
CA ILE A 704 0.17 -2.68 56.95
C ILE A 704 0.32 -4.18 56.75
N GLU A 705 -0.78 -4.92 56.82
CA GLU A 705 -0.78 -6.37 56.64
C GLU A 705 -0.32 -6.78 55.23
N GLY A 706 0.24 -7.98 55.13
CA GLY A 706 0.56 -8.62 53.86
C GLY A 706 1.75 -8.02 53.10
N CYS A 707 2.58 -7.19 53.73
CA CYS A 707 3.82 -6.72 53.11
C CYS A 707 4.78 -7.90 52.87
N THR A 708 5.67 -7.80 51.86
CA THR A 708 6.66 -8.85 51.54
C THR A 708 8.10 -8.35 51.50
N PHE A 709 8.38 -7.17 50.93
CA PHE A 709 9.67 -6.49 51.14
C PHE A 709 9.62 -5.01 50.75
N VAL A 710 10.64 -4.25 51.17
CA VAL A 710 11.09 -3.01 50.54
C VAL A 710 12.59 -3.11 50.24
N HIS A 711 13.02 -2.74 49.03
CA HIS A 711 14.43 -2.77 48.66
C HIS A 711 15.26 -1.79 49.50
N ASN A 712 16.55 -2.08 49.73
CA ASN A 712 17.42 -1.26 50.59
C ASN A 712 17.57 0.21 50.13
N SER A 713 17.40 0.50 48.83
CA SER A 713 17.38 1.87 48.28
C SER A 713 15.97 2.49 48.18
N GLY A 714 14.92 1.85 48.72
CA GLY A 714 13.56 2.37 48.73
C GLY A 714 12.86 2.48 47.38
N PHE A 715 13.47 2.02 46.28
CA PHE A 715 12.92 2.21 44.92
C PHE A 715 11.73 1.31 44.59
N ILE A 716 11.55 0.20 45.30
CA ILE A 716 10.44 -0.74 45.09
C ILE A 716 10.12 -1.50 46.38
N GLY A 717 8.84 -1.80 46.58
CA GLY A 717 8.34 -2.70 47.61
C GLY A 717 7.28 -3.66 47.07
N GLY A 718 6.79 -4.54 47.94
CA GLY A 718 5.76 -5.53 47.62
C GLY A 718 4.75 -5.75 48.74
N ASN A 719 3.50 -6.00 48.36
CA ASN A 719 2.40 -6.40 49.24
C ASN A 719 1.52 -7.46 48.54
N LYS A 720 0.83 -8.29 49.33
CA LYS A 720 -0.11 -9.31 48.88
C LYS A 720 -1.40 -8.73 48.27
N THR A 721 -1.79 -7.48 48.59
CA THR A 721 -2.98 -6.81 48.01
C THR A 721 -2.70 -5.42 47.46
N PHE A 722 -3.60 -4.93 46.60
CA PHE A 722 -3.56 -3.58 46.02
C PHE A 722 -3.67 -2.51 47.11
N GLU A 723 -4.58 -2.70 48.06
CA GLU A 723 -4.87 -1.78 49.15
C GLU A 723 -3.67 -1.68 50.11
N GLY A 724 -2.95 -2.78 50.32
CA GLY A 724 -1.70 -2.78 51.07
C GLY A 724 -0.60 -2.00 50.36
N ALA A 725 -0.38 -2.24 49.06
CA ALA A 725 0.60 -1.49 48.26
C ALA A 725 0.27 0.01 48.16
N LEU A 726 -1.01 0.36 48.02
CA LEU A 726 -1.50 1.74 48.05
C LEU A 726 -1.27 2.39 49.42
N LYS A 727 -1.58 1.69 50.53
CA LYS A 727 -1.27 2.19 51.89
C LYS A 727 0.22 2.44 52.09
N MET A 728 1.11 1.61 51.53
CA MET A 728 2.56 1.81 51.59
C MET A 728 2.99 3.10 50.86
N ALA A 729 2.45 3.35 49.66
CA ALA A 729 2.69 4.57 48.91
C ALA A 729 2.15 5.81 49.65
N VAL A 730 0.89 5.78 50.11
CA VAL A 730 0.23 6.90 50.79
C VAL A 730 0.92 7.26 52.12
N LYS A 731 1.27 6.26 52.96
CA LYS A 731 2.06 6.54 54.18
C LYS A 731 3.43 7.15 53.87
N THR A 732 4.09 6.70 52.80
CA THR A 732 5.38 7.29 52.38
C THR A 732 5.21 8.75 51.95
N LEU A 733 4.17 9.08 51.17
CA LEU A 733 3.88 10.46 50.77
C LEU A 733 3.49 11.36 51.96
N ALA A 734 2.79 10.81 52.96
CA ALA A 734 2.43 11.54 54.17
C ALA A 734 3.63 11.77 55.11
N ALA A 735 4.64 10.89 55.11
CA ALA A 735 5.86 11.03 55.91
C ALA A 735 6.96 11.89 55.22
N GLY A 736 6.75 12.28 53.96
CA GLY A 736 7.64 13.14 53.18
C GLY A 736 7.12 14.56 52.95
N LYS A 737 6.12 14.99 53.72
CA LYS A 737 5.50 16.32 53.71
C LYS A 737 5.62 16.97 55.08
#